data_AF-A0A4S3K4K7-F1
#
_entry.id   AF-A0A4S3K4K7-F1
#
_cell.length_a   1.000
_cell.length_b   1.000
_cell.length_c   1.000
_cell.angle_alpha   90.00
_cell.angle_beta   90.00
_cell.angle_gamma   90.00
#
_symmetry.space_group_name_H-M   'P 1'
#
loop_
_entity.id
_entity.type
_entity.pdbx_description
1 polymer ?
#
loop_
_entity_poly.entity_id
_entity_poly.type
_entity_poly.pdbx_seq_one_letter_code
_entity_poly.pdbx_strand_id
1 'polypeptide(L)'
;MSLDLARFHKTFFEESFENLETMEQALLRLDIAAFDAEVINTIFRAAHSIKGGAATFGFAAVASFTHHAETLLDQMRSGARALAQIDIDLLLRAGDTMRSLLTAARDATAIDAAQVAQVQADLETALSVKPAVAAVHAPAAPVAKAGGWRITFAPKPDLFRSGNDPLRIIRAVSELGALTSVPGIPEAVSLHTAEPETCYLSWVLDIEGDVTRDAIQDCFAWVEDECDLRVEARAVAPSPVAIVEAPASAALPAPATKAEAAITNKQPEVPVQARGAKPANDGASIRVGTEKIDALINLVGELVITQAMLAQVAGALDPVQNEKLFSGLSQLDRNTRMLQEAVMATRMLPMEAVFSRFPRLVRDLATKLGKQVRLVTVGEQTELDKSVIEKITDPLNHLVRNSLDHGLEKPDDRKASGKDGTGTITLKAAHQGGHIVIEVCDDGRGLDRQKILSKAAEKGIACSESMSDSEAYQLIFAPGFSTADQVTDVSGRGVGMDVVKKNIQALGGSVELSSTPGRGATVLIRLPLTLAILDGMSVGVGDDVFIFPLSSVVESLQPLPDQIKRVGQAGTVVRVRNEYLPLVDLREWFGLPGQTRASHEAIVVIVESEGRKVAVQIDELVGQQQVVIKSLEANYRRVRGVSGATILGDGRVSLILDVAALVRVFSQSAAA
;
A
#
# COMPACT_ATOMS: atom_id res chain seq x y z
N MET A 1 -40.03 1.11 18.34
CA MET A 1 -39.38 0.49 17.18
C MET A 1 -38.09 -0.13 17.67
N SER A 2 -37.81 -1.41 17.42
CA SER A 2 -36.44 -1.91 17.49
C SER A 2 -35.64 -1.27 16.34
N LEU A 3 -34.43 -0.77 16.61
CA LEU A 3 -33.52 -0.45 15.51
C LEU A 3 -33.11 -1.77 14.87
N ASP A 4 -33.16 -1.82 13.54
CA ASP A 4 -32.55 -2.91 12.79
C ASP A 4 -31.03 -2.75 12.84
N LEU A 5 -30.40 -3.48 13.76
CA LEU A 5 -28.96 -3.46 13.98
C LEU A 5 -28.18 -4.05 12.79
N ALA A 6 -28.80 -4.91 11.97
CA ALA A 6 -28.12 -5.58 10.86
C ALA A 6 -27.55 -4.58 9.84
N ARG A 7 -28.19 -3.42 9.67
CA ARG A 7 -27.71 -2.34 8.77
C ARG A 7 -26.35 -1.75 9.20
N PHE A 8 -25.98 -1.89 10.46
CA PHE A 8 -24.72 -1.39 11.02
C PHE A 8 -23.63 -2.47 11.12
N HIS A 9 -23.97 -3.75 10.96
CA HIS A 9 -22.99 -4.84 11.01
C HIS A 9 -21.86 -4.65 10.00
N LYS A 10 -22.17 -4.13 8.79
CA LYS A 10 -21.16 -3.82 7.77
C LYS A 10 -20.12 -2.82 8.29
N THR A 11 -20.57 -1.70 8.86
CA THR A 11 -19.70 -0.66 9.43
C THR A 11 -18.86 -1.22 10.57
N PHE A 12 -19.48 -1.97 11.50
CA PHE A 12 -18.77 -2.64 12.59
C PHE A 12 -17.67 -3.59 12.10
N PHE A 13 -17.92 -4.37 11.04
CA PHE A 13 -16.89 -5.25 10.48
C PHE A 13 -15.75 -4.46 9.81
N GLU A 14 -16.06 -3.38 9.06
CA GLU A 14 -15.03 -2.48 8.50
C GLU A 14 -14.16 -1.88 9.63
N GLU A 15 -14.78 -1.23 10.62
CA GLU A 15 -14.11 -0.67 11.81
C GLU A 15 -13.31 -1.73 12.58
N SER A 16 -13.81 -2.95 12.74
CA SER A 16 -13.09 -4.01 13.47
C SER A 16 -11.86 -4.51 12.73
N PHE A 17 -11.89 -4.56 11.38
CA PHE A 17 -10.71 -4.91 10.59
C PHE A 17 -9.69 -3.75 10.55
N GLU A 18 -10.15 -2.50 10.52
CA GLU A 18 -9.30 -1.29 10.64
C GLU A 18 -8.61 -1.22 12.02
N ASN A 19 -9.34 -1.53 13.11
CA ASN A 19 -8.77 -1.65 14.46
C ASN A 19 -7.76 -2.81 14.55
N LEU A 20 -8.04 -3.97 13.96
CA LEU A 20 -7.09 -5.09 13.96
C LEU A 20 -5.81 -4.78 13.17
N GLU A 21 -5.90 -4.08 12.04
CA GLU A 21 -4.72 -3.65 11.30
C GLU A 21 -3.91 -2.60 12.08
N THR A 22 -4.58 -1.66 12.76
CA THR A 22 -3.93 -0.71 13.69
C THR A 22 -3.18 -1.45 14.82
N MET A 23 -3.83 -2.43 15.44
CA MET A 23 -3.26 -3.26 16.50
C MET A 23 -2.05 -4.07 16.01
N GLU A 24 -2.14 -4.68 14.82
CA GLU A 24 -1.09 -5.47 14.19
C GLU A 24 0.13 -4.61 13.81
N GLN A 25 -0.07 -3.44 13.19
CA GLN A 25 1.01 -2.51 12.86
C GLN A 25 1.74 -1.99 14.11
N ALA A 26 1.00 -1.68 15.18
CA ALA A 26 1.59 -1.23 16.45
C ALA A 26 2.39 -2.36 17.14
N LEU A 27 1.89 -3.60 17.17
CA LEU A 27 2.62 -4.78 17.66
C LEU A 27 3.91 -5.08 16.88
N LEU A 28 3.92 -4.79 15.57
CA LEU A 28 5.11 -4.94 14.72
C LEU A 28 6.14 -3.82 14.89
N ARG A 29 5.73 -2.65 15.38
CA ARG A 29 6.59 -1.48 15.66
C ARG A 29 7.18 -1.46 17.07
N LEU A 30 6.69 -2.27 18.01
CA LEU A 30 7.18 -2.34 19.40
C LEU A 30 8.63 -2.85 19.49
N ASP A 31 9.51 -2.04 20.09
CA ASP A 31 10.85 -2.45 20.54
C ASP A 31 10.82 -2.77 22.05
N ILE A 32 11.31 -3.96 22.41
CA ILE A 32 11.42 -4.43 23.79
C ILE A 32 12.49 -3.63 24.57
N ALA A 33 13.50 -3.09 23.88
CA ALA A 33 14.53 -2.25 24.49
C ALA A 33 14.08 -0.80 24.73
N ALA A 34 12.98 -0.36 24.11
CA ALA A 34 12.46 1.01 24.19
C ALA A 34 10.93 0.97 24.37
N PHE A 35 10.49 0.58 25.58
CA PHE A 35 9.08 0.50 25.94
C PHE A 35 8.38 1.87 25.77
N ASP A 36 7.41 1.92 24.86
CA ASP A 36 6.56 3.08 24.62
C ASP A 36 5.12 2.81 25.10
N ALA A 37 4.68 3.60 26.08
CA ALA A 37 3.33 3.52 26.63
C ALA A 37 2.25 3.99 25.64
N GLU A 38 2.56 4.89 24.70
CA GLU A 38 1.60 5.38 23.69
C GLU A 38 1.22 4.26 22.71
N VAL A 39 2.20 3.45 22.30
CA VAL A 39 2.00 2.30 21.43
C VAL A 39 1.16 1.22 22.12
N ILE A 40 1.44 0.91 23.40
CA ILE A 40 0.63 -0.02 24.20
C ILE A 40 -0.81 0.51 24.39
N ASN A 41 -0.99 1.80 24.65
CA ASN A 41 -2.31 2.41 24.76
C ASN A 41 -3.09 2.35 23.43
N THR A 42 -2.42 2.51 22.29
CA THR A 42 -3.03 2.37 20.96
C THR A 42 -3.51 0.94 20.70
N ILE A 43 -2.67 -0.06 21.01
CA ILE A 43 -3.02 -1.49 20.91
C ILE A 43 -4.21 -1.82 21.82
N PHE A 44 -4.21 -1.30 23.06
CA PHE A 44 -5.30 -1.48 24.02
C PHE A 44 -6.62 -0.84 23.54
N ARG A 45 -6.58 0.41 23.05
CA ARG A 45 -7.76 1.13 22.50
C ARG A 45 -8.41 0.34 21.35
N ALA A 46 -7.60 -0.19 20.43
CA ALA A 46 -8.08 -1.01 19.32
C ALA A 46 -8.78 -2.30 19.79
N ALA A 47 -8.17 -3.06 20.70
CA ALA A 47 -8.77 -4.26 21.29
C ALA A 47 -10.07 -3.95 22.06
N HIS A 48 -10.06 -2.90 22.88
CA HIS A 48 -11.24 -2.48 23.65
C HIS A 48 -12.42 -2.10 22.74
N SER A 49 -12.15 -1.39 21.63
CA SER A 49 -13.16 -1.02 20.62
C SER A 49 -13.77 -2.25 19.94
N ILE A 50 -12.94 -3.21 19.51
CA ILE A 50 -13.40 -4.49 18.93
C ILE A 50 -14.31 -5.25 19.91
N LYS A 51 -13.93 -5.36 21.20
CA LYS A 51 -14.78 -5.97 22.25
C LYS A 51 -16.10 -5.22 22.38
N GLY A 52 -16.06 -3.88 22.49
CA GLY A 52 -17.25 -3.05 22.70
C GLY A 52 -18.27 -3.17 21.57
N GLY A 53 -17.81 -3.08 20.32
CA GLY A 53 -18.63 -3.31 19.14
C GLY A 53 -19.16 -4.76 19.08
N ALA A 54 -18.29 -5.75 19.30
CA ALA A 54 -18.69 -7.16 19.27
C ALA A 54 -19.78 -7.49 20.32
N ALA A 55 -19.67 -6.94 21.52
CA ALA A 55 -20.70 -7.07 22.55
C ALA A 55 -22.01 -6.38 22.15
N THR A 56 -21.93 -5.19 21.55
CA THR A 56 -23.09 -4.39 21.11
C THR A 56 -23.87 -5.05 19.98
N PHE A 57 -23.19 -5.70 19.03
CA PHE A 57 -23.82 -6.41 17.90
C PHE A 57 -24.04 -7.92 18.14
N GLY A 58 -23.80 -8.41 19.36
CA GLY A 58 -24.12 -9.79 19.78
C GLY A 58 -23.10 -10.86 19.37
N PHE A 59 -21.92 -10.47 18.87
CA PHE A 59 -20.83 -11.38 18.48
C PHE A 59 -20.04 -11.87 19.71
N ALA A 60 -20.73 -12.59 20.61
CA ALA A 60 -20.22 -12.99 21.92
C ALA A 60 -18.88 -13.74 21.89
N ALA A 61 -18.62 -14.55 20.86
CA ALA A 61 -17.34 -15.26 20.69
C ALA A 61 -16.17 -14.29 20.43
N VAL A 62 -16.37 -13.25 19.62
CA VAL A 62 -15.37 -12.19 19.38
C VAL A 62 -15.14 -11.40 20.68
N ALA A 63 -16.21 -10.96 21.33
CA ALA A 63 -16.12 -10.16 22.56
C ALA A 63 -15.41 -10.91 23.70
N SER A 64 -15.75 -12.18 23.91
CA SER A 64 -15.12 -13.05 24.92
C SER A 64 -13.63 -13.28 24.63
N PHE A 65 -13.27 -13.62 23.39
CA PHE A 65 -11.87 -13.83 23.03
C PHE A 65 -11.03 -12.54 23.18
N THR A 66 -11.56 -11.41 22.67
CA THR A 66 -10.89 -10.11 22.72
C THR A 66 -10.61 -9.65 24.16
N HIS A 67 -11.50 -9.95 25.11
CA HIS A 67 -11.31 -9.63 26.52
C HIS A 67 -10.06 -10.30 27.14
N HIS A 68 -9.67 -11.50 26.69
CA HIS A 68 -8.45 -12.16 27.17
C HIS A 68 -7.19 -11.43 26.69
N ALA A 69 -7.17 -11.00 25.42
CA ALA A 69 -6.08 -10.20 24.86
C ALA A 69 -6.00 -8.81 25.52
N GLU A 70 -7.14 -8.14 25.73
CA GLU A 70 -7.24 -6.85 26.43
C GLU A 70 -6.73 -6.95 27.88
N THR A 71 -7.05 -8.01 28.61
CA THR A 71 -6.57 -8.23 29.98
C THR A 71 -5.05 -8.43 30.03
N LEU A 72 -4.47 -9.08 29.00
CA LEU A 72 -3.02 -9.24 28.88
C LEU A 72 -2.33 -7.90 28.57
N LEU A 73 -2.95 -7.09 27.72
CA LEU A 73 -2.49 -5.72 27.41
C LEU A 73 -2.60 -4.79 28.63
N ASP A 74 -3.64 -4.90 29.45
CA ASP A 74 -3.79 -4.08 30.65
C ASP A 74 -2.71 -4.37 31.71
N GLN A 75 -2.27 -5.64 31.84
CA GLN A 75 -1.10 -5.98 32.66
C GLN A 75 0.18 -5.27 32.19
N MET A 76 0.34 -5.01 30.89
CA MET A 76 1.49 -4.27 30.35
C MET A 76 1.30 -2.75 30.51
N ARG A 77 0.09 -2.24 30.22
CA ARG A 77 -0.31 -0.83 30.38
C ARG A 77 -0.09 -0.33 31.81
N SER A 78 -0.48 -1.14 32.79
CA SER A 78 -0.33 -0.86 34.23
C SER A 78 1.10 -1.09 34.77
N GLY A 79 2.04 -1.57 33.95
CA GLY A 79 3.40 -1.93 34.37
C GLY A 79 3.47 -3.18 35.27
N ALA A 80 2.35 -3.89 35.48
CA ALA A 80 2.33 -5.13 36.26
C ALA A 80 3.13 -6.26 35.59
N ARG A 81 3.20 -6.27 34.25
CA ARG A 81 3.98 -7.18 33.40
C ARG A 81 5.01 -6.38 32.60
N ALA A 82 6.28 -6.82 32.65
CA ALA A 82 7.29 -6.36 31.70
C ALA A 82 7.06 -7.01 30.32
N LEU A 83 7.10 -6.23 29.25
CA LEU A 83 6.93 -6.69 27.88
C LEU A 83 8.08 -7.63 27.46
N ALA A 84 7.78 -8.82 26.96
CA ALA A 84 8.77 -9.72 26.38
C ALA A 84 8.36 -10.18 24.96
N GLN A 85 9.33 -10.71 24.21
CA GLN A 85 9.13 -11.20 22.83
C GLN A 85 7.98 -12.22 22.73
N ILE A 86 7.88 -13.12 23.72
CA ILE A 86 6.83 -14.14 23.79
C ILE A 86 5.42 -13.55 23.92
N ASP A 87 5.27 -12.40 24.60
CA ASP A 87 3.98 -11.72 24.70
C ASP A 87 3.59 -11.06 23.37
N ILE A 88 4.54 -10.46 22.65
CA ILE A 88 4.31 -9.86 21.32
C ILE A 88 3.86 -10.94 20.32
N ASP A 89 4.55 -12.08 20.29
CA ASP A 89 4.20 -13.20 19.40
C ASP A 89 2.85 -13.83 19.74
N LEU A 90 2.49 -13.86 21.03
CA LEU A 90 1.17 -14.29 21.49
C LEU A 90 0.06 -13.30 21.11
N LEU A 91 0.31 -11.99 21.24
CA LEU A 91 -0.64 -10.94 20.86
C LEU A 91 -0.87 -10.88 19.33
N LEU A 92 0.16 -11.14 18.52
CA LEU A 92 0.01 -11.29 17.06
C LEU A 92 -0.88 -12.50 16.71
N ARG A 93 -0.67 -13.66 17.36
CA ARG A 93 -1.54 -14.86 17.21
C ARG A 93 -2.97 -14.62 17.71
N ALA A 94 -3.15 -13.80 18.75
CA ALA A 94 -4.47 -13.36 19.20
C ALA A 94 -5.14 -12.46 18.14
N GLY A 95 -4.37 -11.57 17.49
CA GLY A 95 -4.80 -10.76 16.35
C GLY A 95 -5.35 -11.60 15.19
N ASP A 96 -4.61 -12.64 14.77
CA ASP A 96 -5.08 -13.58 13.75
C ASP A 96 -6.41 -14.23 14.15
N THR A 97 -6.50 -14.68 15.40
CA THR A 97 -7.66 -15.41 15.91
C THR A 97 -8.89 -14.51 15.97
N MET A 98 -8.73 -13.25 16.38
CA MET A 98 -9.78 -12.22 16.29
C MET A 98 -10.17 -11.93 14.83
N ARG A 99 -9.20 -11.82 13.91
CA ARG A 99 -9.45 -11.62 12.47
C ARG A 99 -10.25 -12.79 11.88
N SER A 100 -9.93 -14.02 12.27
CA SER A 100 -10.65 -15.23 11.88
C SER A 100 -12.06 -15.29 12.47
N LEU A 101 -12.24 -14.96 13.76
CA LEU A 101 -13.56 -14.91 14.41
C LEU A 101 -14.48 -13.86 13.77
N LEU A 102 -13.95 -12.67 13.46
CA LEU A 102 -14.71 -11.61 12.74
C LEU A 102 -15.06 -12.02 11.30
N THR A 103 -14.14 -12.68 10.59
CA THR A 103 -14.41 -13.19 9.24
C THR A 103 -15.49 -14.28 9.26
N ALA A 104 -15.40 -15.22 10.20
CA ALA A 104 -16.41 -16.27 10.40
C ALA A 104 -17.78 -15.68 10.75
N ALA A 105 -17.82 -14.67 11.63
CA ALA A 105 -19.04 -13.96 12.00
C ALA A 105 -19.67 -13.14 10.85
N ARG A 106 -18.85 -12.54 9.98
CA ARG A 106 -19.30 -11.78 8.79
C ARG A 106 -19.86 -12.70 7.71
N ASP A 107 -19.11 -13.77 7.39
CA ASP A 107 -19.40 -14.63 6.24
C ASP A 107 -20.27 -15.85 6.61
N ALA A 108 -20.70 -15.95 7.87
CA ALA A 108 -21.44 -17.07 8.45
C ALA A 108 -20.76 -18.44 8.23
N THR A 109 -19.42 -18.47 8.26
CA THR A 109 -18.61 -19.68 8.04
C THR A 109 -18.18 -20.33 9.35
N ALA A 110 -17.87 -21.63 9.30
CA ALA A 110 -17.34 -22.35 10.46
C ALA A 110 -15.85 -22.02 10.68
N ILE A 111 -15.48 -21.79 11.94
CA ILE A 111 -14.09 -21.58 12.37
C ILE A 111 -13.50 -22.86 12.99
N ASP A 112 -12.18 -23.03 12.91
CA ASP A 112 -11.48 -24.06 13.67
C ASP A 112 -11.50 -23.75 15.17
N ALA A 113 -12.42 -24.40 15.89
CA ALA A 113 -12.57 -24.27 17.32
C ALA A 113 -11.36 -24.76 18.12
N ALA A 114 -10.55 -25.69 17.58
CA ALA A 114 -9.33 -26.16 18.23
C ALA A 114 -8.21 -25.11 18.13
N GLN A 115 -8.08 -24.43 16.99
CA GLN A 115 -7.16 -23.30 16.85
C GLN A 115 -7.52 -22.15 17.81
N VAL A 116 -8.80 -21.77 17.88
CA VAL A 116 -9.28 -20.72 18.80
C VAL A 116 -9.03 -21.11 20.25
N ALA A 117 -9.38 -22.34 20.65
CA ALA A 117 -9.16 -22.84 22.00
C ALA A 117 -7.67 -22.90 22.39
N GLN A 118 -6.77 -23.24 21.46
CA GLN A 118 -5.33 -23.24 21.75
C GLN A 118 -4.80 -21.83 22.02
N VAL A 119 -5.16 -20.83 21.20
CA VAL A 119 -4.69 -19.45 21.44
C VAL A 119 -5.33 -18.85 22.69
N GLN A 120 -6.59 -19.20 23.00
CA GLN A 120 -7.22 -18.82 24.26
C GLN A 120 -6.50 -19.46 25.46
N ALA A 121 -6.18 -20.75 25.41
CA ALA A 121 -5.43 -21.44 26.48
C ALA A 121 -4.00 -20.87 26.65
N ASP A 122 -3.35 -20.44 25.57
CA ASP A 122 -2.05 -19.77 25.64
C ASP A 122 -2.17 -18.39 26.32
N LEU A 123 -3.24 -17.62 26.04
CA LEU A 123 -3.56 -16.36 26.72
C LEU A 123 -3.89 -16.55 28.20
N GLU A 124 -4.75 -17.51 28.55
CA GLU A 124 -5.09 -17.86 29.94
C GLU A 124 -3.85 -18.33 30.72
N THR A 125 -2.98 -19.11 30.08
CA THR A 125 -1.70 -19.54 30.66
C THR A 125 -0.79 -18.34 30.91
N ALA A 126 -0.64 -17.45 29.93
CA ALA A 126 0.15 -16.22 30.08
C ALA A 126 -0.37 -15.35 31.23
N LEU A 127 -1.69 -15.12 31.31
CA LEU A 127 -2.35 -14.37 32.38
C LEU A 127 -2.17 -15.00 33.77
N SER A 128 -2.09 -16.33 33.85
CA SER A 128 -1.92 -17.09 35.09
C SER A 128 -0.48 -17.10 35.63
N VAL A 129 0.52 -16.85 34.78
CA VAL A 129 1.92 -16.70 35.21
C VAL A 129 2.08 -15.36 35.94
N LYS A 130 2.20 -15.42 37.28
CA LYS A 130 2.61 -14.26 38.06
C LYS A 130 3.98 -13.76 37.57
N PRO A 131 4.11 -12.48 37.18
CA PRO A 131 5.38 -11.95 36.72
C PRO A 131 6.41 -11.97 37.85
N ALA A 132 7.63 -12.42 37.54
CA ALA A 132 8.76 -12.30 38.44
C ALA A 132 9.18 -10.82 38.48
N VAL A 133 8.71 -10.09 39.51
CA VAL A 133 8.91 -8.64 39.63
C VAL A 133 10.40 -8.31 39.77
N ALA A 134 11.00 -7.90 38.66
CA ALA A 134 12.33 -7.29 38.64
C ALA A 134 12.22 -5.91 39.30
N ALA A 135 12.63 -5.82 40.57
CA ALA A 135 12.41 -4.64 41.41
C ALA A 135 13.30 -3.44 40.99
N VAL A 136 12.89 -2.71 39.96
CA VAL A 136 13.51 -1.45 39.51
C VAL A 136 12.45 -0.36 39.33
N HIS A 137 11.86 0.07 40.45
CA HIS A 137 11.59 1.48 40.74
C HIS A 137 11.37 1.66 42.25
N ALA A 138 11.88 2.74 42.82
CA ALA A 138 11.60 3.11 44.20
C ALA A 138 10.19 3.75 44.29
N PRO A 139 9.43 3.54 45.38
CA PRO A 139 8.09 4.11 45.51
C PRO A 139 8.17 5.64 45.60
N ALA A 140 7.37 6.32 44.77
CA ALA A 140 7.13 7.75 44.91
C ALA A 140 6.44 8.06 46.25
N ALA A 141 6.59 9.28 46.74
CA ALA A 141 6.08 9.68 48.06
C ALA A 141 4.54 9.58 48.14
N PRO A 142 3.96 9.29 49.33
CA PRO A 142 2.52 9.17 49.46
C PRO A 142 1.81 10.49 49.16
N VAL A 143 0.94 10.49 48.14
CA VAL A 143 0.01 11.60 47.91
C VAL A 143 -0.97 11.64 49.08
N ALA A 144 -1.23 12.83 49.61
CA ALA A 144 -2.14 13.00 50.75
C ALA A 144 -3.56 12.52 50.39
N LYS A 145 -4.25 11.87 51.33
CA LYS A 145 -5.65 11.44 51.15
C LYS A 145 -6.54 12.66 50.83
N ALA A 146 -7.00 12.76 49.59
CA ALA A 146 -7.99 13.74 49.19
C ALA A 146 -9.35 13.39 49.82
N GLY A 147 -10.07 14.40 50.32
CA GLY A 147 -11.41 14.21 50.89
C GLY A 147 -12.50 14.14 49.81
N GLY A 148 -12.19 13.51 48.68
CA GLY A 148 -12.94 13.65 47.43
C GLY A 148 -12.32 14.63 46.43
N TRP A 149 -12.99 14.80 45.29
CA TRP A 149 -12.54 15.60 44.15
C TRP A 149 -13.66 16.52 43.65
N ARG A 150 -13.26 17.61 42.99
CA ARG A 150 -14.11 18.47 42.17
C ARG A 150 -13.78 18.28 40.70
N ILE A 151 -14.79 17.98 39.90
CA ILE A 151 -14.69 17.77 38.46
C ILE A 151 -15.48 18.87 37.77
N THR A 152 -14.81 19.69 36.96
CA THR A 152 -15.47 20.60 36.01
C THR A 152 -15.50 19.92 34.65
N PHE A 153 -16.68 19.74 34.08
CA PHE A 153 -16.92 19.06 32.81
C PHE A 153 -17.78 19.93 31.90
N ALA A 154 -17.20 20.43 30.82
CA ALA A 154 -17.91 21.19 29.80
C ALA A 154 -17.73 20.54 28.42
N PRO A 155 -18.73 19.78 27.93
CA PRO A 155 -18.79 19.34 26.54
C PRO A 155 -18.54 20.45 25.51
N LYS A 156 -17.86 20.10 24.42
CA LYS A 156 -17.83 20.91 23.20
C LYS A 156 -19.16 20.72 22.44
N PRO A 157 -19.56 21.67 21.57
CA PRO A 157 -20.85 21.67 20.89
C PRO A 157 -21.24 20.32 20.26
N ASP A 158 -20.29 19.69 19.57
CA ASP A 158 -20.51 18.49 18.75
C ASP A 158 -20.54 17.15 19.51
N LEU A 159 -20.45 17.13 20.86
CA LEU A 159 -20.45 15.89 21.66
C LEU A 159 -21.67 14.99 21.39
N PHE A 160 -22.83 15.57 21.05
CA PHE A 160 -24.01 14.76 20.69
C PHE A 160 -23.90 14.14 19.28
N ARG A 161 -23.09 14.69 18.37
CA ARG A 161 -22.90 14.20 17.00
C ARG A 161 -21.98 12.98 16.93
N SER A 162 -21.03 12.85 17.86
CA SER A 162 -20.28 11.61 18.08
C SER A 162 -21.09 10.53 18.82
N GLY A 163 -22.33 10.84 19.22
CA GLY A 163 -23.24 9.91 19.91
C GLY A 163 -23.02 9.80 21.42
N ASN A 164 -22.17 10.65 22.00
CA ASN A 164 -21.87 10.65 23.42
C ASN A 164 -23.00 11.29 24.26
N ASP A 165 -23.28 10.71 25.43
CA ASP A 165 -24.32 11.15 26.38
C ASP A 165 -23.66 11.60 27.70
N PRO A 166 -23.63 12.91 28.00
CA PRO A 166 -23.14 13.45 29.28
C PRO A 166 -23.71 12.76 30.51
N LEU A 167 -24.98 12.33 30.47
CA LEU A 167 -25.64 11.69 31.60
C LEU A 167 -25.18 10.25 31.83
N ARG A 168 -24.59 9.58 30.82
CA ARG A 168 -23.91 8.28 31.02
C ARG A 168 -22.56 8.45 31.69
N ILE A 169 -21.79 9.46 31.25
CA ILE A 169 -20.48 9.79 31.84
C ILE A 169 -20.64 10.17 33.32
N ILE A 170 -21.60 11.07 33.61
CA ILE A 170 -21.92 11.46 34.99
C ILE A 170 -22.40 10.27 35.85
N ARG A 171 -23.10 9.29 35.26
CA ARG A 171 -23.47 8.04 35.96
C ARG A 171 -22.26 7.16 36.27
N ALA A 172 -21.35 6.96 35.33
CA ALA A 172 -20.11 6.21 35.57
C ALA A 172 -19.29 6.83 36.71
N VAL A 173 -19.17 8.16 36.74
CA VAL A 173 -18.53 8.88 37.86
C VAL A 173 -19.29 8.66 39.18
N SER A 174 -20.62 8.53 39.17
CA SER A 174 -21.42 8.23 40.37
C SER A 174 -21.32 6.78 40.87
N GLU A 175 -20.77 5.86 40.09
CA GLU A 175 -20.47 4.50 40.52
C GLU A 175 -19.16 4.43 41.34
N LEU A 176 -18.28 5.44 41.21
CA LEU A 176 -17.02 5.54 41.97
C LEU A 176 -17.19 6.04 43.41
N GLY A 177 -18.25 6.81 43.70
CA GLY A 177 -18.40 7.48 45.00
C GLY A 177 -19.64 8.38 45.09
N ALA A 178 -19.85 9.01 46.25
CA ALA A 178 -21.02 9.84 46.50
C ALA A 178 -20.93 11.15 45.69
N LEU A 179 -21.76 11.28 44.65
CA LEU A 179 -21.69 12.37 43.68
C LEU A 179 -22.76 13.44 43.90
N THR A 180 -22.34 14.69 44.00
CA THR A 180 -23.20 15.88 43.90
C THR A 180 -22.95 16.56 42.56
N SER A 181 -23.99 16.72 41.73
CA SER A 181 -23.88 17.35 40.41
C SER A 181 -24.67 18.66 40.33
N VAL A 182 -24.01 19.70 39.81
CA VAL A 182 -24.60 21.04 39.60
C VAL A 182 -24.46 21.40 38.11
N PRO A 183 -25.57 21.53 37.35
CA PRO A 183 -25.51 21.93 35.95
C PRO A 183 -25.28 23.45 35.83
N GLY A 184 -24.26 23.83 35.07
CA GLY A 184 -24.02 25.20 34.62
C GLY A 184 -24.75 25.47 33.31
N ILE A 185 -25.78 26.30 33.36
CA ILE A 185 -26.54 26.80 32.19
C ILE A 185 -25.95 28.16 31.79
N PRO A 186 -25.51 28.37 30.53
CA PRO A 186 -25.01 29.67 30.09
C PRO A 186 -26.15 30.69 29.96
N GLU A 187 -25.96 31.90 30.53
CA GLU A 187 -26.97 32.98 30.53
C GLU A 187 -27.38 33.47 29.12
N ALA A 188 -26.57 33.17 28.09
CA ALA A 188 -26.72 33.72 26.74
C ALA A 188 -27.52 32.84 25.76
N VAL A 189 -27.95 31.63 26.13
CA VAL A 189 -28.60 30.69 25.19
C VAL A 189 -30.13 30.89 25.18
N SER A 190 -30.63 31.54 24.12
CA SER A 190 -32.08 31.65 23.87
C SER A 190 -32.63 30.36 23.26
N LEU A 191 -33.71 29.82 23.84
CA LEU A 191 -34.44 28.66 23.33
C LEU A 191 -34.99 28.85 21.90
N HIS A 192 -35.10 30.09 21.40
CA HIS A 192 -35.51 30.39 20.03
C HIS A 192 -34.38 30.33 19.00
N THR A 193 -33.13 30.20 19.44
CA THR A 193 -31.92 30.20 18.59
C THR A 193 -30.94 29.08 18.93
N ALA A 194 -31.32 28.13 19.79
CA ALA A 194 -30.50 26.98 20.16
C ALA A 194 -30.66 25.85 19.12
N GLU A 195 -29.56 25.25 18.68
CA GLU A 195 -29.58 24.08 17.80
C GLU A 195 -29.83 22.80 18.61
N PRO A 196 -30.84 21.97 18.28
CA PRO A 196 -31.16 20.77 19.06
C PRO A 196 -30.05 19.71 19.14
N GLU A 197 -29.06 19.76 18.24
CA GLU A 197 -27.90 18.87 18.18
C GLU A 197 -26.68 19.38 18.97
N THR A 198 -26.71 20.61 19.50
CA THR A 198 -25.57 21.21 20.19
C THR A 198 -25.64 21.02 21.70
N CYS A 199 -24.53 20.61 22.32
CA CYS A 199 -24.41 20.60 23.78
C CYS A 199 -24.09 22.02 24.30
N TYR A 200 -25.03 22.63 25.02
CA TYR A 200 -24.86 23.94 25.67
C TYR A 200 -24.67 23.86 27.20
N LEU A 201 -24.75 22.67 27.79
CA LEU A 201 -24.69 22.48 29.24
C LEU A 201 -23.27 22.16 29.70
N SER A 202 -22.93 22.63 30.89
CA SER A 202 -21.73 22.24 31.63
C SER A 202 -22.12 21.67 33.00
N TRP A 203 -21.20 21.01 33.69
CA TRP A 203 -21.43 20.47 35.03
C TRP A 203 -20.22 20.69 35.92
N VAL A 204 -20.49 21.00 37.19
CA VAL A 204 -19.56 20.82 38.30
C VAL A 204 -20.03 19.61 39.10
N LEU A 205 -19.16 18.62 39.26
CA LEU A 205 -19.42 17.39 39.99
C LEU A 205 -18.46 17.33 41.20
N ASP A 206 -19.00 17.35 42.41
CA ASP A 206 -18.23 17.08 43.64
C ASP A 206 -18.44 15.60 44.01
N ILE A 207 -17.36 14.81 44.03
CA ILE A 207 -17.37 13.39 44.39
C ILE A 207 -16.69 13.17 45.74
N GLU A 208 -17.33 12.43 46.65
CA GLU A 208 -16.81 12.10 47.98
C GLU A 208 -16.55 10.57 48.09
N GLY A 209 -15.31 10.20 48.44
CA GLY A 209 -14.85 8.81 48.55
C GLY A 209 -13.32 8.68 48.45
N ASP A 210 -12.79 7.48 48.70
CA ASP A 210 -11.36 7.14 48.54
C ASP A 210 -11.06 6.81 47.06
N VAL A 211 -11.37 7.75 46.17
CA VAL A 211 -11.32 7.61 44.70
C VAL A 211 -9.99 8.15 44.17
N THR A 212 -9.33 7.41 43.28
CA THR A 212 -8.10 7.89 42.61
C THR A 212 -8.44 8.88 41.48
N ARG A 213 -7.49 9.78 41.18
CA ARG A 213 -7.62 10.69 40.03
C ARG A 213 -7.75 9.91 38.71
N ASP A 214 -6.99 8.84 38.59
CA ASP A 214 -6.89 8.04 37.37
C ASP A 214 -8.23 7.35 37.07
N ALA A 215 -8.90 6.79 38.07
CA ALA A 215 -10.24 6.21 37.93
C ALA A 215 -11.30 7.24 37.52
N ILE A 216 -11.14 8.51 37.93
CA ILE A 216 -12.00 9.60 37.44
C ILE A 216 -11.69 9.89 35.97
N GLN A 217 -10.42 9.94 35.57
CA GLN A 217 -10.02 10.21 34.17
C GLN A 217 -10.42 9.07 33.22
N ASP A 218 -10.35 7.80 33.65
CA ASP A 218 -10.85 6.65 32.88
C ASP A 218 -12.34 6.81 32.48
N CYS A 219 -13.17 7.46 33.31
CA CYS A 219 -14.57 7.78 32.97
C CYS A 219 -14.76 8.85 31.87
N PHE A 220 -13.70 9.54 31.45
CA PHE A 220 -13.72 10.53 30.37
C PHE A 220 -12.75 10.20 29.22
N ALA A 221 -12.01 9.09 29.29
CA ALA A 221 -10.91 8.75 28.39
C ALA A 221 -11.29 8.59 26.89
N TRP A 222 -12.58 8.54 26.57
CA TRP A 222 -13.13 8.50 25.20
C TRP A 222 -13.76 9.82 24.74
N VAL A 223 -13.70 10.88 25.56
CA VAL A 223 -14.19 12.24 25.27
C VAL A 223 -13.20 13.35 25.62
N GLU A 224 -11.92 13.04 25.90
CA GLU A 224 -10.91 14.04 26.27
C GLU A 224 -10.74 15.12 25.18
N ASP A 225 -10.81 14.74 23.91
CA ASP A 225 -10.80 15.68 22.77
C ASP A 225 -12.15 16.38 22.55
N GLU A 226 -13.25 15.90 23.13
CA GLU A 226 -14.62 16.41 22.95
C GLU A 226 -15.17 17.22 24.15
N CYS A 227 -14.39 17.42 25.22
CA CYS A 227 -14.79 18.25 26.36
C CYS A 227 -13.62 19.01 27.00
N ASP A 228 -13.92 20.11 27.68
CA ASP A 228 -12.99 20.75 28.62
C ASP A 228 -13.18 20.12 30.01
N LEU A 229 -12.23 19.29 30.43
CA LEU A 229 -12.23 18.58 31.71
C LEU A 229 -11.19 19.17 32.67
N ARG A 230 -11.56 19.36 33.94
CA ARG A 230 -10.62 19.69 35.03
C ARG A 230 -10.96 18.89 36.28
N VAL A 231 -9.94 18.29 36.92
CA VAL A 231 -10.09 17.47 38.14
C VAL A 231 -9.18 18.04 39.23
N GLU A 232 -9.79 18.55 40.30
CA GLU A 232 -9.14 19.27 41.40
C GLU A 232 -9.39 18.55 42.74
N ALA A 233 -8.34 18.40 43.57
CA ALA A 233 -8.47 17.71 44.86
C ALA A 233 -9.22 18.58 45.88
N ARG A 234 -10.26 18.05 46.52
CA ARG A 234 -11.10 18.82 47.45
C ARG A 234 -10.49 18.81 48.84
N ALA A 235 -9.92 19.95 49.25
CA ALA A 235 -9.37 20.14 50.59
C ALA A 235 -10.50 20.19 51.64
N VAL A 236 -10.40 19.40 52.70
CA VAL A 236 -11.31 19.45 53.84
C VAL A 236 -11.02 20.72 54.66
N ALA A 237 -11.96 21.66 54.66
CA ALA A 237 -11.80 22.90 55.40
C ALA A 237 -11.92 22.68 56.92
N PRO A 238 -10.96 23.13 57.75
CA PRO A 238 -11.11 23.14 59.20
C PRO A 238 -12.11 24.23 59.63
N SER A 239 -12.90 23.94 60.67
CA SER A 239 -13.82 24.94 61.26
C SER A 239 -13.07 26.13 61.87
N PRO A 240 -13.68 27.33 61.89
CA PRO A 240 -12.97 28.59 62.08
C PRO A 240 -12.62 28.89 63.54
N VAL A 241 -11.44 29.48 63.74
CA VAL A 241 -11.00 30.15 64.97
C VAL A 241 -10.31 31.47 64.58
N ALA A 242 -10.72 32.59 65.18
CA ALA A 242 -10.10 33.93 65.01
C ALA A 242 -8.92 34.11 66.01
N ILE A 243 -7.99 35.09 65.98
CA ILE A 243 -7.80 36.43 65.34
C ILE A 243 -6.24 36.64 65.19
N VAL A 244 -5.57 37.76 64.84
CA VAL A 244 -5.88 39.21 64.67
C VAL A 244 -4.93 39.84 63.62
N GLU A 245 -5.42 40.85 62.89
CA GLU A 245 -4.72 42.06 62.35
C GLU A 245 -3.46 41.99 61.44
N ALA A 246 -3.12 43.16 60.87
CA ALA A 246 -2.10 43.42 59.83
C ALA A 246 -1.08 44.50 60.36
N PRO A 247 -0.34 45.37 59.59
CA PRO A 247 -0.55 45.93 58.23
C PRO A 247 0.69 45.90 57.30
N ALA A 248 0.65 46.64 56.19
CA ALA A 248 1.66 46.67 55.10
C ALA A 248 2.35 48.03 54.91
N SER A 249 3.42 48.09 54.09
CA SER A 249 3.83 49.28 53.32
C SER A 249 4.77 48.90 52.15
N ALA A 250 5.11 49.86 51.27
CA ALA A 250 5.79 49.65 49.98
C ALA A 250 7.01 50.58 49.76
N ALA A 251 7.88 50.28 48.78
CA ALA A 251 8.69 51.27 48.05
C ALA A 251 9.36 50.73 46.74
N LEU A 252 9.44 51.60 45.73
CA LEU A 252 10.37 51.63 44.58
C LEU A 252 11.33 52.84 44.78
N PRO A 253 12.31 53.24 43.92
CA PRO A 253 12.64 52.82 42.54
C PRO A 253 14.18 52.65 42.28
N ALA A 254 14.64 52.84 41.02
CA ALA A 254 16.06 52.75 40.60
C ALA A 254 16.49 53.90 39.64
N PRO A 255 17.82 54.21 39.53
CA PRO A 255 18.48 54.91 38.41
C PRO A 255 19.52 54.01 37.66
N ALA A 256 19.95 54.16 36.40
CA ALA A 256 20.14 55.27 35.44
C ALA A 256 21.51 56.00 35.58
N THR A 257 22.34 56.28 34.53
CA THR A 257 22.28 56.04 33.06
C THR A 257 23.63 56.34 32.33
N LYS A 258 23.80 55.86 31.07
CA LYS A 258 24.67 56.42 29.95
C LYS A 258 26.21 56.25 30.01
N ALA A 259 27.00 56.25 28.91
CA ALA A 259 26.73 56.13 27.44
C ALA A 259 28.00 55.87 26.56
N GLU A 260 27.77 55.72 25.23
CA GLU A 260 28.66 55.99 24.06
C GLU A 260 29.76 54.94 23.66
N ALA A 261 30.16 54.76 22.38
CA ALA A 261 29.64 55.22 21.06
C ALA A 261 30.20 54.43 19.83
N ALA A 262 29.44 54.43 18.71
CA ALA A 262 29.83 54.11 17.31
C ALA A 262 30.29 52.65 16.99
N ILE A 263 30.30 52.11 15.76
CA ILE A 263 30.23 52.67 14.38
C ILE A 263 29.14 51.97 13.53
N THR A 264 28.70 52.61 12.44
CA THR A 264 27.62 52.23 11.49
C THR A 264 27.95 51.13 10.47
N ASN A 265 26.93 50.37 10.06
CA ASN A 265 26.56 50.26 8.63
C ASN A 265 25.02 50.08 8.47
N LYS A 266 24.45 50.35 7.28
CA LYS A 266 23.00 50.29 6.99
C LYS A 266 22.73 49.79 5.56
N GLN A 267 21.71 48.93 5.41
CA GLN A 267 20.73 48.80 4.29
C GLN A 267 20.26 47.33 4.13
N PRO A 268 19.04 47.06 3.61
CA PRO A 268 17.78 47.64 4.04
C PRO A 268 16.67 46.56 4.27
N GLU A 269 15.68 46.86 5.10
CA GLU A 269 14.55 45.94 5.34
C GLU A 269 13.52 45.93 4.20
N VAL A 270 12.93 44.76 3.95
CA VAL A 270 11.69 44.60 3.17
C VAL A 270 10.61 44.10 4.14
N PRO A 271 9.38 44.68 4.17
CA PRO A 271 8.40 44.33 5.20
C PRO A 271 7.84 42.91 5.03
N VAL A 272 8.17 42.00 5.95
CA VAL A 272 7.49 40.71 6.06
C VAL A 272 6.15 40.93 6.76
N GLN A 273 5.07 40.97 5.98
CA GLN A 273 3.72 40.90 6.54
C GLN A 273 3.54 39.59 7.30
N ALA A 274 2.84 39.65 8.44
CA ALA A 274 2.55 38.47 9.25
C ALA A 274 1.77 37.44 8.42
N ARG A 275 2.33 36.24 8.26
CA ARG A 275 1.61 35.11 7.69
C ARG A 275 0.43 34.78 8.61
N GLY A 276 -0.79 34.89 8.07
CA GLY A 276 -1.97 34.33 8.72
C GLY A 276 -1.81 32.82 8.95
N ALA A 277 -2.57 32.28 9.90
CA ALA A 277 -2.58 30.85 10.19
C ALA A 277 -2.86 30.05 8.91
N LYS A 278 -2.19 28.89 8.76
CA LYS A 278 -2.64 27.89 7.79
C LYS A 278 -4.07 27.47 8.16
N PRO A 279 -5.00 27.31 7.21
CA PRO A 279 -6.19 26.53 7.48
C PRO A 279 -5.75 25.09 7.83
N ALA A 280 -6.28 24.55 8.92
CA ALA A 280 -6.29 23.11 9.10
C ALA A 280 -7.23 22.54 8.03
N ASN A 281 -6.68 21.76 7.10
CA ASN A 281 -7.47 21.15 6.04
C ASN A 281 -7.90 19.76 6.50
N ASP A 282 -8.96 19.70 7.30
CA ASP A 282 -9.55 18.44 7.75
C ASP A 282 -9.86 17.57 6.52
N GLY A 283 -9.21 16.42 6.46
CA GLY A 283 -9.24 15.50 5.33
C GLY A 283 -10.56 14.74 5.27
N ALA A 284 -11.65 15.43 4.90
CA ALA A 284 -12.99 14.88 4.73
C ALA A 284 -13.02 13.85 3.58
N SER A 285 -12.52 12.65 3.86
CA SER A 285 -12.42 11.55 2.90
C SER A 285 -13.79 10.95 2.62
N ILE A 286 -14.14 10.85 1.34
CA ILE A 286 -15.41 10.28 0.90
C ILE A 286 -15.17 8.83 0.48
N ARG A 287 -15.71 7.85 1.22
CA ARG A 287 -15.67 6.43 0.82
C ARG A 287 -16.50 6.22 -0.46
N VAL A 288 -15.83 6.06 -1.61
CA VAL A 288 -16.46 5.80 -2.92
C VAL A 288 -16.24 4.33 -3.31
N GLY A 289 -17.30 3.63 -3.76
CA GLY A 289 -17.20 2.26 -4.27
C GLY A 289 -16.42 2.19 -5.59
N THR A 290 -15.53 1.21 -5.72
CA THR A 290 -14.60 1.07 -6.86
C THR A 290 -15.29 1.10 -8.22
N GLU A 291 -16.45 0.45 -8.35
CA GLU A 291 -17.29 0.42 -9.55
C GLU A 291 -17.55 1.80 -10.16
N LYS A 292 -17.68 2.85 -9.32
CA LYS A 292 -17.89 4.23 -9.79
C LYS A 292 -16.61 4.85 -10.37
N ILE A 293 -15.45 4.55 -9.79
CA ILE A 293 -14.15 5.01 -10.27
C ILE A 293 -13.79 4.26 -11.56
N ASP A 294 -14.04 2.95 -11.61
CA ASP A 294 -13.86 2.13 -12.81
C ASP A 294 -14.81 2.57 -13.95
N ALA A 295 -16.04 3.00 -13.64
CA ALA A 295 -16.96 3.60 -14.61
C ALA A 295 -16.48 4.97 -15.13
N LEU A 296 -15.98 5.85 -14.26
CA LEU A 296 -15.36 7.13 -14.66
C LEU A 296 -14.14 6.90 -15.57
N ILE A 297 -13.33 5.89 -15.25
CA ILE A 297 -12.18 5.46 -16.05
C ILE A 297 -12.60 5.01 -17.46
N ASN A 298 -13.66 4.20 -17.57
CA ASN A 298 -14.18 3.78 -18.87
C ASN A 298 -14.68 4.97 -19.70
N LEU A 299 -15.39 5.92 -19.06
CA LEU A 299 -15.85 7.15 -19.70
C LEU A 299 -14.70 8.05 -20.17
N VAL A 300 -13.61 8.18 -19.39
CA VAL A 300 -12.39 8.89 -19.82
C VAL A 300 -11.71 8.15 -20.98
N GLY A 301 -11.65 6.82 -20.96
CA GLY A 301 -11.14 6.03 -22.08
C GLY A 301 -11.94 6.23 -23.37
N GLU A 302 -13.27 6.31 -23.26
CA GLU A 302 -14.16 6.59 -24.40
C GLU A 302 -14.09 8.05 -24.86
N LEU A 303 -13.82 9.00 -23.96
CA LEU A 303 -13.50 10.39 -24.31
C LEU A 303 -12.18 10.49 -25.08
N VAL A 304 -11.12 9.79 -24.65
CA VAL A 304 -9.83 9.72 -25.37
C VAL A 304 -10.02 9.13 -26.77
N ILE A 305 -10.78 8.04 -26.90
CA ILE A 305 -11.13 7.46 -28.21
C ILE A 305 -11.91 8.47 -29.07
N THR A 306 -12.94 9.10 -28.53
CA THR A 306 -13.77 10.09 -29.25
C THR A 306 -12.94 11.31 -29.70
N GLN A 307 -12.02 11.78 -28.86
CA GLN A 307 -11.07 12.85 -29.20
C GLN A 307 -10.12 12.42 -30.32
N ALA A 308 -9.54 11.22 -30.25
CA ALA A 308 -8.69 10.68 -31.32
C ALA A 308 -9.48 10.56 -32.64
N MET A 309 -10.76 10.17 -32.58
CA MET A 309 -11.63 10.16 -33.77
C MET A 309 -11.83 11.55 -34.37
N LEU A 310 -12.15 12.54 -33.55
CA LEU A 310 -12.30 13.93 -34.01
C LEU A 310 -10.99 14.51 -34.58
N ALA A 311 -9.84 14.14 -34.00
CA ALA A 311 -8.53 14.52 -34.52
C ALA A 311 -8.21 13.89 -35.88
N GLN A 312 -8.51 12.60 -36.07
CA GLN A 312 -8.33 11.90 -37.36
C GLN A 312 -9.23 12.50 -38.45
N VAL A 313 -10.51 12.76 -38.14
CA VAL A 313 -11.45 13.41 -39.09
C VAL A 313 -11.00 14.83 -39.44
N ALA A 314 -10.52 15.60 -38.46
CA ALA A 314 -9.98 16.94 -38.71
C ALA A 314 -8.68 16.92 -39.53
N GLY A 315 -7.86 15.87 -39.41
CA GLY A 315 -6.62 15.68 -40.19
C GLY A 315 -6.83 15.60 -41.71
N ALA A 316 -8.07 15.36 -42.18
CA ALA A 316 -8.45 15.41 -43.59
C ALA A 316 -8.80 16.83 -44.10
N LEU A 317 -8.77 17.85 -43.23
CA LEU A 317 -9.12 19.24 -43.53
C LEU A 317 -7.87 20.12 -43.66
N ASP A 318 -7.96 21.18 -44.47
CA ASP A 318 -6.90 22.18 -44.64
C ASP A 318 -6.57 22.85 -43.28
N PRO A 319 -5.32 22.73 -42.76
CA PRO A 319 -4.95 23.27 -41.46
C PRO A 319 -4.99 24.80 -41.36
N VAL A 320 -4.75 25.51 -42.47
CA VAL A 320 -4.73 26.98 -42.52
C VAL A 320 -6.15 27.53 -42.53
N GLN A 321 -7.06 26.88 -43.26
CA GLN A 321 -8.47 27.28 -43.29
C GLN A 321 -9.21 26.92 -41.98
N ASN A 322 -8.74 25.90 -41.25
CA ASN A 322 -9.42 25.34 -40.07
C ASN A 322 -8.65 25.56 -38.75
N GLU A 323 -7.75 26.55 -38.66
CA GLU A 323 -6.89 26.84 -37.50
C GLU A 323 -7.64 26.76 -36.15
N LYS A 324 -8.85 27.33 -36.06
CA LYS A 324 -9.69 27.32 -34.85
C LYS A 324 -10.11 25.92 -34.41
N LEU A 325 -10.35 25.00 -35.36
CA LEU A 325 -10.67 23.60 -35.06
C LEU A 325 -9.45 22.88 -34.51
N PHE A 326 -8.28 23.01 -35.15
CA PHE A 326 -7.03 22.40 -34.68
C PHE A 326 -6.61 22.95 -33.30
N SER A 327 -6.78 24.25 -33.05
CA SER A 327 -6.56 24.86 -31.75
C SER A 327 -7.54 24.35 -30.69
N GLY A 328 -8.83 24.21 -31.03
CA GLY A 328 -9.86 23.63 -30.16
C GLY A 328 -9.58 22.16 -29.81
N LEU A 329 -9.19 21.33 -30.79
CA LEU A 329 -8.80 19.93 -30.59
C LEU A 329 -7.53 19.81 -29.73
N SER A 330 -6.56 20.70 -29.93
CA SER A 330 -5.34 20.78 -29.10
C SER A 330 -5.64 21.17 -27.65
N GLN A 331 -6.67 21.99 -27.41
CA GLN A 331 -7.14 22.30 -26.06
C GLN A 331 -7.96 21.14 -25.46
N LEU A 332 -8.74 20.43 -26.28
CA LEU A 332 -9.45 19.23 -25.85
C LEU A 332 -8.47 18.14 -25.40
N ASP A 333 -7.40 17.88 -26.17
CA ASP A 333 -6.34 16.93 -25.78
C ASP A 333 -5.73 17.24 -24.40
N ARG A 334 -5.32 18.50 -24.18
CA ARG A 334 -4.82 18.96 -22.87
C ARG A 334 -5.84 18.77 -21.75
N ASN A 335 -7.10 19.11 -21.99
CA ASN A 335 -8.17 18.96 -21.00
C ASN A 335 -8.46 17.49 -20.69
N THR A 336 -8.48 16.61 -21.69
CA THR A 336 -8.67 15.16 -21.53
C THR A 336 -7.52 14.54 -20.74
N ARG A 337 -6.26 14.93 -21.01
CA ARG A 337 -5.09 14.47 -20.24
C ARG A 337 -5.17 14.90 -18.78
N MET A 338 -5.44 16.17 -18.49
CA MET A 338 -5.62 16.65 -17.10
C MET A 338 -6.79 15.94 -16.39
N LEU A 339 -7.89 15.67 -17.09
CA LEU A 339 -9.02 14.90 -16.52
C LEU A 339 -8.63 13.44 -16.25
N GLN A 340 -7.84 12.82 -17.14
CA GLN A 340 -7.32 11.47 -16.97
C GLN A 340 -6.36 11.39 -15.79
N GLU A 341 -5.40 12.31 -15.67
CA GLU A 341 -4.49 12.42 -14.53
C GLU A 341 -5.25 12.58 -13.21
N ALA A 342 -6.25 13.47 -13.17
CA ALA A 342 -7.09 13.67 -11.99
C ALA A 342 -7.92 12.44 -11.60
N VAL A 343 -8.53 11.74 -12.58
CA VAL A 343 -9.29 10.50 -12.32
C VAL A 343 -8.36 9.37 -11.88
N MET A 344 -7.16 9.23 -12.48
CA MET A 344 -6.15 8.28 -12.02
C MET A 344 -5.71 8.54 -10.58
N ALA A 345 -5.48 9.80 -10.20
CA ALA A 345 -5.12 10.18 -8.82
C ALA A 345 -6.18 9.70 -7.80
N THR A 346 -7.48 9.71 -8.14
CA THR A 346 -8.53 9.17 -7.25
C THR A 346 -8.52 7.65 -7.05
N ARG A 347 -7.72 6.91 -7.83
CA ARG A 347 -7.54 5.44 -7.73
C ARG A 347 -6.18 5.04 -7.16
N MET A 348 -5.30 6.02 -6.93
CA MET A 348 -4.00 5.79 -6.30
C MET A 348 -4.15 5.49 -4.81
N LEU A 349 -3.29 4.60 -4.31
CA LEU A 349 -3.09 4.33 -2.89
C LEU A 349 -1.59 4.34 -2.59
N PRO A 350 -1.15 4.72 -1.38
CA PRO A 350 0.25 4.66 -1.01
C PRO A 350 0.76 3.21 -0.92
N MET A 351 1.99 2.98 -1.36
CA MET A 351 2.71 1.71 -1.22
C MET A 351 2.85 1.24 0.24
N GLU A 352 2.64 2.11 1.23
CA GLU A 352 2.51 1.76 2.66
C GLU A 352 1.51 0.61 2.89
N ALA A 353 0.38 0.56 2.18
CA ALA A 353 -0.63 -0.50 2.31
C ALA A 353 -0.15 -1.90 1.84
N VAL A 354 0.95 -1.92 1.06
CA VAL A 354 1.66 -3.14 0.65
C VAL A 354 2.83 -3.40 1.62
N PHE A 355 3.66 -2.39 1.87
CA PHE A 355 4.88 -2.50 2.68
C PHE A 355 4.60 -2.82 4.16
N SER A 356 3.47 -2.38 4.73
CA SER A 356 3.05 -2.67 6.12
C SER A 356 2.97 -4.17 6.46
N ARG A 357 2.79 -5.02 5.44
CA ARG A 357 2.62 -6.47 5.58
C ARG A 357 3.95 -7.24 5.67
N PHE A 358 5.03 -6.64 5.18
CA PHE A 358 6.34 -7.29 5.06
C PHE A 358 7.11 -7.46 6.38
N PRO A 359 7.08 -6.53 7.37
CA PRO A 359 7.76 -6.72 8.66
C PRO A 359 7.42 -8.06 9.33
N ARG A 360 6.13 -8.45 9.30
CA ARG A 360 5.64 -9.71 9.83
C ARG A 360 6.15 -10.92 9.05
N LEU A 361 5.94 -10.92 7.73
CA LEU A 361 6.41 -11.97 6.83
C LEU A 361 7.93 -12.22 6.97
N VAL A 362 8.71 -11.14 7.14
CA VAL A 362 10.15 -11.19 7.38
C VAL A 362 10.46 -11.79 8.75
N ARG A 363 9.79 -11.37 9.84
CA ARG A 363 9.98 -11.90 11.20
C ARG A 363 9.72 -13.41 11.27
N ASP A 364 8.61 -13.86 10.69
CA ASP A 364 8.17 -15.26 10.71
C ASP A 364 9.13 -16.16 9.93
N LEU A 365 9.53 -15.75 8.72
CA LEU A 365 10.49 -16.48 7.89
C LEU A 365 11.90 -16.46 8.48
N ALA A 366 12.39 -15.31 8.96
CA ALA A 366 13.71 -15.19 9.58
C ALA A 366 13.84 -16.12 10.80
N THR A 367 12.81 -16.17 11.65
CA THR A 367 12.72 -17.09 12.79
C THR A 367 12.75 -18.55 12.33
N LYS A 368 11.92 -18.92 11.35
CA LYS A 368 11.85 -20.29 10.79
C LYS A 368 13.17 -20.75 10.15
N LEU A 369 13.95 -19.83 9.59
CA LEU A 369 15.21 -20.10 8.89
C LEU A 369 16.46 -19.97 9.78
N GLY A 370 16.31 -19.50 11.03
CA GLY A 370 17.43 -19.23 11.94
C GLY A 370 18.35 -18.10 11.45
N LYS A 371 17.77 -17.04 10.87
CA LYS A 371 18.49 -15.86 10.35
C LYS A 371 18.09 -14.61 11.13
N GLN A 372 19.02 -13.68 11.31
CA GLN A 372 18.74 -12.35 11.87
C GLN A 372 18.61 -11.38 10.71
N VAL A 373 17.48 -10.67 10.61
CA VAL A 373 17.16 -9.84 9.44
C VAL A 373 16.50 -8.52 9.86
N ARG A 374 16.92 -7.43 9.22
CA ARG A 374 16.34 -6.10 9.32
C ARG A 374 15.67 -5.76 7.99
N LEU A 375 14.38 -5.41 8.04
CA LEU A 375 13.68 -4.82 6.90
C LEU A 375 13.84 -3.30 6.95
N VAL A 376 14.08 -2.68 5.79
CA VAL A 376 14.12 -1.23 5.61
C VAL A 376 13.18 -0.87 4.47
N THR A 377 12.21 0.00 4.73
CA THR A 377 11.26 0.53 3.73
C THR A 377 11.62 1.96 3.36
N VAL A 378 11.48 2.32 2.08
CA VAL A 378 11.75 3.66 1.56
C VAL A 378 10.68 4.03 0.54
N GLY A 379 10.12 5.23 0.65
CA GLY A 379 9.11 5.72 -0.30
C GLY A 379 7.74 5.03 -0.15
N GLU A 380 7.35 4.67 1.07
CA GLU A 380 6.01 4.16 1.41
C GLU A 380 4.87 5.08 0.90
N GLN A 381 5.12 6.39 0.88
CA GLN A 381 4.21 7.40 0.34
C GLN A 381 4.22 7.51 -1.20
N THR A 382 4.85 6.56 -1.91
CA THR A 382 4.73 6.47 -3.38
C THR A 382 3.36 5.93 -3.73
N GLU A 383 2.58 6.73 -4.45
CA GLU A 383 1.27 6.35 -4.96
C GLU A 383 1.36 5.30 -6.08
N LEU A 384 0.50 4.29 -6.03
CA LEU A 384 0.33 3.25 -7.05
C LEU A 384 -1.16 2.88 -7.19
N ASP A 385 -1.58 2.51 -8.39
CA ASP A 385 -2.96 2.12 -8.69
C ASP A 385 -3.39 0.87 -7.89
N LYS A 386 -4.58 0.90 -7.28
CA LYS A 386 -5.12 -0.21 -6.47
C LYS A 386 -5.07 -1.58 -7.16
N SER A 387 -5.43 -1.66 -8.45
CA SER A 387 -5.45 -2.93 -9.19
C SER A 387 -4.06 -3.44 -9.57
N VAL A 388 -3.05 -2.57 -9.53
CA VAL A 388 -1.64 -2.93 -9.63
C VAL A 388 -1.10 -3.37 -8.27
N ILE A 389 -1.47 -2.68 -7.18
CA ILE A 389 -1.18 -3.08 -5.77
C ILE A 389 -1.62 -4.51 -5.47
N GLU A 390 -2.86 -4.87 -5.84
CA GLU A 390 -3.41 -6.21 -5.62
C GLU A 390 -2.62 -7.29 -6.38
N LYS A 391 -2.11 -6.97 -7.58
CA LYS A 391 -1.36 -7.90 -8.44
C LYS A 391 0.15 -7.94 -8.18
N ILE A 392 0.76 -6.88 -7.67
CA ILE A 392 2.20 -6.79 -7.39
C ILE A 392 2.58 -7.37 -6.00
N THR A 393 1.59 -7.50 -5.11
CA THR A 393 1.76 -8.08 -3.76
C THR A 393 2.37 -9.49 -3.81
N ASP A 394 1.86 -10.39 -4.66
CA ASP A 394 2.39 -11.77 -4.79
C ASP A 394 3.83 -11.83 -5.38
N PRO A 395 4.15 -11.11 -6.47
CA PRO A 395 5.53 -10.89 -6.91
C PRO A 395 6.49 -10.43 -5.80
N LEU A 396 6.12 -9.41 -5.02
CA LEU A 396 6.97 -8.88 -3.95
C LEU A 396 7.12 -9.86 -2.78
N ASN A 397 6.05 -10.55 -2.38
CA ASN A 397 6.08 -11.64 -1.39
C ASN A 397 7.09 -12.73 -1.78
N HIS A 398 7.14 -13.10 -3.06
CA HIS A 398 8.07 -14.10 -3.56
C HIS A 398 9.52 -13.59 -3.63
N LEU A 399 9.74 -12.33 -4.04
CA LEU A 399 11.08 -11.74 -4.09
C LEU A 399 11.71 -11.60 -2.70
N VAL A 400 10.96 -11.08 -1.72
CA VAL A 400 11.43 -10.99 -0.32
C VAL A 400 11.69 -12.38 0.26
N ARG A 401 10.86 -13.38 -0.06
CA ARG A 401 11.12 -14.77 0.33
C ARG A 401 12.43 -15.29 -0.26
N ASN A 402 12.73 -15.07 -1.53
CA ASN A 402 13.98 -15.55 -2.15
C ASN A 402 15.23 -14.87 -1.55
N SER A 403 15.14 -13.59 -1.21
CA SER A 403 16.19 -12.89 -0.44
C SER A 403 16.37 -13.50 0.95
N LEU A 404 15.28 -13.88 1.64
CA LEU A 404 15.33 -14.54 2.96
C LEU A 404 15.85 -15.97 2.90
N ASP A 405 15.39 -16.80 1.96
CA ASP A 405 15.76 -18.22 1.83
C ASP A 405 17.18 -18.39 1.28
N HIS A 406 17.48 -17.77 0.14
CA HIS A 406 18.70 -18.03 -0.64
C HIS A 406 19.71 -16.89 -0.60
N GLY A 407 19.26 -15.63 -0.67
CA GLY A 407 20.14 -14.45 -0.68
C GLY A 407 20.99 -14.33 0.59
N LEU A 408 20.33 -14.12 1.73
CA LEU A 408 20.98 -13.93 3.02
C LEU A 408 21.67 -15.20 3.54
N GLU A 409 22.86 -15.04 4.12
CA GLU A 409 23.60 -16.10 4.83
C GLU A 409 23.17 -16.20 6.31
N LYS A 410 23.60 -17.24 7.06
CA LYS A 410 23.33 -17.32 8.50
C LYS A 410 24.20 -16.31 9.27
N PRO A 411 23.83 -15.90 10.51
CA PRO A 411 24.60 -14.91 11.26
C PRO A 411 26.09 -15.24 11.45
N ASP A 412 26.43 -16.52 11.54
CA ASP A 412 27.81 -16.97 11.69
C ASP A 412 28.57 -17.00 10.35
N ASP A 413 27.92 -17.42 9.25
CA ASP A 413 28.44 -17.31 7.88
C ASP A 413 28.75 -15.84 7.53
N ARG A 414 27.86 -14.92 7.93
CA ARG A 414 28.00 -13.48 7.71
C ARG A 414 29.18 -12.89 8.46
N LYS A 415 29.36 -13.23 9.74
CA LYS A 415 30.53 -12.83 10.55
C LYS A 415 31.83 -13.40 9.97
N ALA A 416 31.84 -14.66 9.54
CA ALA A 416 32.98 -15.28 8.87
C ALA A 416 33.33 -14.58 7.55
N SER A 417 32.33 -13.98 6.88
CA SER A 417 32.46 -13.18 5.66
C SER A 417 32.73 -11.68 5.92
N GLY A 418 32.93 -11.26 7.18
CA GLY A 418 33.21 -9.87 7.56
C GLY A 418 32.00 -8.91 7.52
N LYS A 419 30.77 -9.43 7.48
CA LYS A 419 29.51 -8.65 7.48
C LYS A 419 28.94 -8.49 8.90
N ASP A 420 27.95 -7.60 9.05
CA ASP A 420 27.03 -7.60 10.20
C ASP A 420 26.36 -8.99 10.32
N GLY A 421 26.21 -9.52 11.53
CA GLY A 421 25.45 -10.76 11.77
C GLY A 421 23.97 -10.64 11.40
N THR A 422 23.44 -9.42 11.40
CA THR A 422 22.13 -9.07 10.85
C THR A 422 22.22 -8.91 9.33
N GLY A 423 21.33 -9.57 8.59
CA GLY A 423 21.08 -9.31 7.17
C GLY A 423 20.15 -8.12 6.97
N THR A 424 20.30 -7.42 5.85
CA THR A 424 19.45 -6.27 5.49
C THR A 424 18.67 -6.59 4.23
N ILE A 425 17.36 -6.40 4.27
CA ILE A 425 16.49 -6.35 3.07
C ILE A 425 15.92 -4.94 2.97
N THR A 426 16.06 -4.33 1.80
CA THR A 426 15.54 -2.99 1.53
C THR A 426 14.45 -3.07 0.47
N LEU A 427 13.26 -2.60 0.80
CA LEU A 427 12.18 -2.33 -0.14
C LEU A 427 12.14 -0.83 -0.43
N LYS A 428 12.23 -0.43 -1.70
CA LYS A 428 12.02 0.97 -2.10
C LYS A 428 10.94 1.09 -3.15
N ALA A 429 10.16 2.16 -3.09
CA ALA A 429 9.35 2.63 -4.20
C ALA A 429 9.73 4.09 -4.53
N ALA A 430 9.70 4.45 -5.81
CA ALA A 430 9.90 5.82 -6.29
C ALA A 430 9.20 6.03 -7.64
N HIS A 431 8.74 7.26 -7.90
CA HIS A 431 8.28 7.67 -9.23
C HIS A 431 9.45 8.22 -10.05
N GLN A 432 9.75 7.59 -11.19
CA GLN A 432 10.83 7.99 -12.10
C GLN A 432 10.34 7.98 -13.55
N GLY A 433 10.22 9.16 -14.17
CA GLY A 433 10.00 9.30 -15.61
C GLY A 433 8.70 8.69 -16.14
N GLY A 434 7.59 8.80 -15.40
CA GLY A 434 6.30 8.18 -15.78
C GLY A 434 6.15 6.71 -15.39
N HIS A 435 7.16 6.13 -14.74
CA HIS A 435 7.12 4.79 -14.19
C HIS A 435 7.24 4.79 -12.66
N ILE A 436 6.50 3.91 -11.99
CA ILE A 436 6.78 3.54 -10.61
C ILE A 436 7.87 2.46 -10.64
N VAL A 437 8.98 2.76 -9.99
CA VAL A 437 10.15 1.91 -9.86
C VAL A 437 10.14 1.32 -8.46
N ILE A 438 10.18 0.00 -8.37
CA ILE A 438 10.21 -0.74 -7.10
C ILE A 438 11.50 -1.54 -7.04
N GLU A 439 12.31 -1.29 -6.02
CA GLU A 439 13.55 -2.02 -5.74
C GLU A 439 13.33 -3.02 -4.61
N VAL A 440 13.79 -4.26 -4.81
CA VAL A 440 13.97 -5.24 -3.73
C VAL A 440 15.46 -5.58 -3.67
N CYS A 441 16.13 -5.13 -2.62
CA CYS A 441 17.57 -5.33 -2.43
C CYS A 441 17.86 -6.19 -1.20
N ASP A 442 18.85 -7.07 -1.27
CA ASP A 442 19.46 -7.72 -0.11
C ASP A 442 20.98 -7.48 -0.04
N ASP A 443 21.56 -7.63 1.15
CA ASP A 443 23.01 -7.57 1.40
C ASP A 443 23.66 -8.98 1.49
N GLY A 444 23.03 -9.97 0.85
CA GLY A 444 23.35 -11.39 0.96
C GLY A 444 24.59 -11.83 0.17
N ARG A 445 24.66 -13.13 -0.14
CA ARG A 445 25.81 -13.71 -0.87
C ARG A 445 25.90 -13.25 -2.33
N GLY A 446 24.81 -12.71 -2.88
CA GLY A 446 24.66 -12.41 -4.30
C GLY A 446 24.42 -13.65 -5.17
N LEU A 447 24.41 -13.45 -6.49
CA LEU A 447 24.07 -14.48 -7.47
C LEU A 447 25.32 -15.14 -8.06
N ASP A 448 25.39 -16.46 -7.92
CA ASP A 448 26.47 -17.30 -8.44
C ASP A 448 26.29 -17.55 -9.95
N ARG A 449 26.94 -16.71 -10.77
CA ARG A 449 26.95 -16.79 -12.24
C ARG A 449 27.30 -18.20 -12.75
N GLN A 450 28.25 -18.89 -12.11
CA GLN A 450 28.76 -20.16 -12.61
C GLN A 450 27.77 -21.30 -12.35
N LYS A 451 27.11 -21.32 -11.18
CA LYS A 451 25.98 -22.24 -10.90
C LYS A 451 24.75 -21.94 -11.76
N ILE A 452 24.50 -20.68 -12.10
CA ILE A 452 23.38 -20.31 -12.98
C ILE A 452 23.61 -20.84 -14.40
N LEU A 453 24.81 -20.65 -14.95
CA LEU A 453 25.18 -21.19 -16.27
C LEU A 453 25.21 -22.72 -16.28
N SER A 454 25.70 -23.39 -15.23
CA SER A 454 25.68 -24.87 -15.17
C SER A 454 24.25 -25.42 -15.14
N LYS A 455 23.38 -24.88 -14.28
CA LYS A 455 21.97 -25.31 -14.20
C LYS A 455 21.14 -24.89 -15.43
N ALA A 456 21.56 -23.87 -16.19
CA ALA A 456 20.98 -23.55 -17.49
C ALA A 456 21.35 -24.61 -18.53
N ALA A 457 22.63 -24.97 -18.63
CA ALA A 457 23.11 -26.02 -19.55
C ALA A 457 22.50 -27.40 -19.23
N GLU A 458 22.43 -27.79 -17.95
CA GLU A 458 21.77 -29.02 -17.48
C GLU A 458 20.30 -29.10 -17.90
N LYS A 459 19.61 -27.95 -17.96
CA LYS A 459 18.19 -27.85 -18.35
C LYS A 459 17.97 -27.58 -19.85
N GLY A 460 19.04 -27.60 -20.66
CA GLY A 460 18.96 -27.35 -22.11
C GLY A 460 18.57 -25.90 -22.47
N ILE A 461 18.72 -24.96 -21.53
CA ILE A 461 18.47 -23.53 -21.76
C ILE A 461 19.69 -22.97 -22.48
N ALA A 462 19.47 -22.26 -23.59
CA ALA A 462 20.56 -21.69 -24.39
C ALA A 462 21.36 -20.66 -23.57
N CYS A 463 22.63 -20.97 -23.32
CA CYS A 463 23.58 -20.12 -22.61
C CYS A 463 24.98 -20.24 -23.22
N SER A 464 25.79 -19.21 -23.10
CA SER A 464 27.21 -19.23 -23.50
C SER A 464 28.09 -18.55 -22.45
N GLU A 465 29.35 -18.95 -22.36
CA GLU A 465 30.30 -18.36 -21.40
C GLU A 465 30.53 -16.86 -21.64
N SER A 466 30.33 -16.42 -22.89
CA SER A 466 30.47 -15.04 -23.36
C SER A 466 29.32 -14.10 -22.99
N MET A 467 28.24 -14.59 -22.36
CA MET A 467 27.14 -13.74 -21.89
C MET A 467 27.62 -12.75 -20.84
N SER A 468 27.09 -11.52 -20.86
CA SER A 468 27.28 -10.59 -19.74
C SER A 468 26.58 -11.10 -18.47
N ASP A 469 26.99 -10.59 -17.32
CA ASP A 469 26.43 -11.03 -16.03
C ASP A 469 24.92 -10.69 -15.92
N SER A 470 24.47 -9.60 -16.54
CA SER A 470 23.04 -9.25 -16.64
C SER A 470 22.24 -10.28 -17.45
N GLU A 471 22.75 -10.69 -18.61
CA GLU A 471 22.11 -11.72 -19.44
C GLU A 471 22.12 -13.08 -18.71
N ALA A 472 23.22 -13.43 -18.05
CA ALA A 472 23.32 -14.65 -17.25
C ALA A 472 22.33 -14.65 -16.07
N TYR A 473 22.16 -13.52 -15.36
CA TYR A 473 21.17 -13.39 -14.29
C TYR A 473 19.72 -13.40 -14.81
N GLN A 474 19.45 -12.90 -16.02
CA GLN A 474 18.12 -13.01 -16.63
C GLN A 474 17.67 -14.45 -16.90
N LEU A 475 18.59 -15.42 -17.01
CA LEU A 475 18.26 -16.85 -17.12
C LEU A 475 17.46 -17.37 -15.91
N ILE A 476 17.54 -16.70 -14.75
CA ILE A 476 16.74 -17.04 -13.56
C ILE A 476 15.23 -16.98 -13.84
N PHE A 477 14.79 -16.11 -14.76
CA PHE A 477 13.39 -15.97 -15.15
C PHE A 477 12.95 -16.91 -16.27
N ALA A 478 13.80 -17.82 -16.75
CA ALA A 478 13.45 -18.76 -17.81
C ALA A 478 12.46 -19.83 -17.32
N PRO A 479 11.49 -20.29 -18.15
CA PRO A 479 10.52 -21.31 -17.75
C PRO A 479 11.20 -22.60 -17.28
N GLY A 480 10.83 -23.10 -16.10
CA GLY A 480 11.44 -24.29 -15.50
C GLY A 480 12.84 -24.07 -14.88
N PHE A 481 13.39 -22.86 -14.97
CA PHE A 481 14.57 -22.50 -14.21
C PHE A 481 14.22 -22.44 -12.72
N SER A 482 15.02 -23.16 -11.94
CA SER A 482 14.95 -23.24 -10.48
C SER A 482 16.26 -23.84 -10.02
N THR A 483 16.82 -23.26 -8.97
CA THR A 483 18.11 -23.66 -8.38
C THR A 483 17.97 -24.70 -7.27
N ALA A 484 16.76 -24.98 -6.80
CA ALA A 484 16.49 -25.95 -5.74
C ALA A 484 16.46 -27.39 -6.28
N ASP A 485 17.17 -28.29 -5.59
CA ASP A 485 17.30 -29.71 -5.95
C ASP A 485 16.22 -30.60 -5.31
N GLN A 486 15.37 -30.02 -4.46
CA GLN A 486 14.14 -30.63 -3.94
C GLN A 486 13.03 -29.57 -3.88
N VAL A 487 11.77 -30.01 -4.03
CA VAL A 487 10.60 -29.17 -3.78
C VAL A 487 10.37 -29.13 -2.27
N THR A 488 10.52 -27.95 -1.66
CA THR A 488 10.21 -27.74 -0.24
C THR A 488 8.72 -27.48 -0.03
N ASP A 489 8.16 -27.91 1.11
CA ASP A 489 6.72 -27.77 1.42
C ASP A 489 6.23 -26.30 1.40
N VAL A 490 7.14 -25.34 1.59
CA VAL A 490 6.86 -23.89 1.56
C VAL A 490 6.58 -23.38 0.12
N SER A 491 6.89 -24.18 -0.90
CA SER A 491 6.70 -23.87 -2.32
C SER A 491 5.42 -24.46 -2.94
N GLY A 492 4.46 -24.90 -2.11
CA GLY A 492 3.22 -25.61 -2.49
C GLY A 492 2.19 -24.88 -3.38
N ARG A 493 2.59 -23.86 -4.14
CA ARG A 493 1.79 -23.25 -5.24
C ARG A 493 2.52 -23.21 -6.59
N GLY A 494 3.74 -23.75 -6.71
CA GLY A 494 4.46 -23.85 -7.99
C GLY A 494 4.89 -22.51 -8.60
N VAL A 495 4.98 -21.45 -7.79
CA VAL A 495 5.38 -20.10 -8.24
C VAL A 495 6.90 -20.07 -8.43
N GLY A 496 7.36 -20.14 -9.68
CA GLY A 496 8.76 -19.89 -10.06
C GLY A 496 9.04 -18.41 -10.33
N MET A 497 10.31 -18.07 -10.56
CA MET A 497 10.69 -16.72 -10.97
C MET A 497 10.13 -16.35 -12.35
N ASP A 498 9.90 -17.34 -13.22
CA ASP A 498 9.17 -17.15 -14.48
C ASP A 498 7.72 -16.67 -14.28
N VAL A 499 7.04 -17.09 -13.20
CA VAL A 499 5.71 -16.61 -12.82
C VAL A 499 5.78 -15.15 -12.35
N VAL A 500 6.79 -14.77 -11.56
CA VAL A 500 7.02 -13.38 -11.17
C VAL A 500 7.23 -12.48 -12.39
N LYS A 501 8.06 -12.90 -13.37
CA LYS A 501 8.25 -12.16 -14.63
C LYS A 501 6.95 -12.05 -15.45
N LYS A 502 6.19 -13.15 -15.58
CA LYS A 502 4.88 -13.15 -16.28
C LYS A 502 3.87 -12.19 -15.63
N ASN A 503 3.78 -12.17 -14.29
CA ASN A 503 2.87 -11.29 -13.56
C ASN A 503 3.23 -9.81 -13.75
N ILE A 504 4.53 -9.46 -13.73
CA ILE A 504 5.01 -8.10 -13.98
C ILE A 504 4.78 -7.69 -15.44
N GLN A 505 5.02 -8.59 -16.41
CA GLN A 505 4.71 -8.34 -17.83
C GLN A 505 3.20 -8.17 -18.09
N ALA A 506 2.34 -8.90 -17.36
CA ALA A 506 0.88 -8.74 -17.41
C ALA A 506 0.37 -7.42 -16.80
N LEU A 507 1.24 -6.66 -16.13
CA LEU A 507 1.01 -5.28 -15.67
C LEU A 507 1.56 -4.23 -16.64
N GLY A 508 2.06 -4.64 -17.82
CA GLY A 508 2.77 -3.75 -18.75
C GLY A 508 4.17 -3.35 -18.26
N GLY A 509 4.67 -3.99 -17.21
CA GLY A 509 5.95 -3.67 -16.59
C GLY A 509 7.13 -4.51 -17.08
N SER A 510 8.32 -4.11 -16.64
CA SER A 510 9.58 -4.86 -16.83
C SER A 510 10.21 -5.22 -15.49
N VAL A 511 11.03 -6.28 -15.50
CA VAL A 511 11.84 -6.70 -14.35
C VAL A 511 13.27 -6.95 -14.79
N GLU A 512 14.20 -6.34 -14.07
CA GLU A 512 15.65 -6.48 -14.23
C GLU A 512 16.26 -7.06 -12.95
N LEU A 513 17.39 -7.73 -13.08
CA LEU A 513 18.08 -8.38 -11.98
C LEU A 513 19.57 -8.07 -12.05
N SER A 514 20.09 -7.48 -10.98
CA SER A 514 21.51 -7.16 -10.82
C SER A 514 22.01 -7.75 -9.51
N SER A 515 23.30 -8.08 -9.45
CA SER A 515 23.92 -8.61 -8.24
C SER A 515 25.42 -8.36 -8.27
N THR A 516 26.05 -8.40 -7.10
CA THR A 516 27.51 -8.44 -6.98
C THR A 516 27.86 -9.49 -5.93
N PRO A 517 28.69 -10.50 -6.26
CA PRO A 517 29.09 -11.54 -5.32
C PRO A 517 29.61 -10.96 -4.00
N GLY A 518 29.12 -11.51 -2.88
CA GLY A 518 29.45 -11.05 -1.52
C GLY A 518 28.78 -9.74 -1.08
N ARG A 519 28.10 -8.99 -1.98
CA ARG A 519 27.36 -7.75 -1.67
C ARG A 519 25.84 -7.85 -1.76
N GLY A 520 25.32 -8.95 -2.32
CA GLY A 520 23.88 -9.22 -2.41
C GLY A 520 23.30 -9.02 -3.80
N ALA A 521 21.97 -8.94 -3.88
CA ALA A 521 21.22 -8.80 -5.13
C ALA A 521 20.21 -7.64 -5.08
N THR A 522 19.92 -7.05 -6.23
CA THR A 522 18.91 -6.01 -6.44
C THR A 522 18.02 -6.40 -7.60
N VAL A 523 16.74 -6.65 -7.30
CA VAL A 523 15.68 -6.83 -8.29
C VAL A 523 15.03 -5.47 -8.51
N LEU A 524 14.92 -5.06 -9.76
CA LEU A 524 14.36 -3.77 -10.17
C LEU A 524 13.10 -4.01 -11.00
N ILE A 525 11.96 -3.55 -10.52
CA ILE A 525 10.67 -3.61 -11.21
C ILE A 525 10.33 -2.21 -11.72
N ARG A 526 9.91 -2.07 -12.98
CA ARG A 526 9.34 -0.82 -13.50
C ARG A 526 7.91 -1.06 -13.98
N LEU A 527 6.97 -0.26 -13.48
CA LEU A 527 5.53 -0.32 -13.79
C LEU A 527 5.09 1.02 -14.41
N PRO A 528 4.23 1.06 -15.44
CA PRO A 528 3.67 2.31 -15.94
C PRO A 528 2.72 2.95 -14.91
N LEU A 529 2.62 4.29 -14.89
CA LEU A 529 1.68 5.01 -14.02
C LEU A 529 0.20 4.85 -14.42
N THR A 530 -0.05 4.57 -15.70
CA THR A 530 -1.37 4.67 -16.31
C THR A 530 -2.12 3.34 -16.31
N LEU A 531 -3.43 3.42 -16.53
CA LEU A 531 -4.19 2.35 -17.19
C LEU A 531 -3.47 1.87 -18.46
N ALA A 532 -3.85 0.69 -18.95
CA ALA A 532 -3.19 -0.05 -20.03
C ALA A 532 -3.21 0.68 -21.39
N ILE A 533 -2.43 1.74 -21.51
CA ILE A 533 -2.07 2.43 -22.74
C ILE A 533 -0.78 1.79 -23.27
N LEU A 534 -0.73 1.60 -24.57
CA LEU A 534 0.40 1.00 -25.28
C LEU A 534 0.83 1.94 -26.40
N ASP A 535 2.12 2.25 -26.47
CA ASP A 535 2.70 2.83 -27.67
C ASP A 535 2.70 1.76 -28.77
N GLY A 536 1.89 1.95 -29.80
CA GLY A 536 1.60 0.98 -30.84
C GLY A 536 2.13 1.38 -32.20
N MET A 537 2.79 0.45 -32.90
CA MET A 537 3.04 0.56 -34.34
C MET A 537 1.83 -0.04 -35.08
N SER A 538 1.06 0.80 -35.76
CA SER A 538 -0.11 0.39 -36.56
C SER A 538 0.31 -0.04 -37.96
N VAL A 539 -0.20 -1.18 -38.41
CA VAL A 539 0.15 -1.83 -39.67
C VAL A 539 -1.12 -2.28 -40.41
N GLY A 540 -1.14 -2.13 -41.73
CA GLY A 540 -2.25 -2.54 -42.58
C GLY A 540 -2.01 -3.90 -43.23
N VAL A 541 -3.05 -4.72 -43.31
CA VAL A 541 -3.08 -6.00 -44.05
C VAL A 541 -4.44 -6.12 -44.74
N GLY A 542 -4.49 -5.80 -46.03
CA GLY A 542 -5.76 -5.57 -46.74
C GLY A 542 -6.50 -4.37 -46.15
N ASP A 543 -7.79 -4.54 -45.85
CA ASP A 543 -8.63 -3.50 -45.23
C ASP A 543 -8.53 -3.45 -43.69
N ASP A 544 -7.85 -4.44 -43.08
CA ASP A 544 -7.70 -4.60 -41.64
C ASP A 544 -6.41 -3.93 -41.12
N VAL A 545 -6.49 -3.38 -39.89
CA VAL A 545 -5.36 -2.74 -39.20
C VAL A 545 -5.04 -3.50 -37.91
N PHE A 546 -3.76 -3.82 -37.72
CA PHE A 546 -3.21 -4.49 -36.54
C PHE A 546 -2.20 -3.59 -35.82
N ILE A 547 -1.89 -3.90 -34.56
CA ILE A 547 -0.95 -3.13 -33.75
C ILE A 547 0.12 -4.02 -33.13
N PHE A 548 1.38 -3.73 -33.43
CA PHE A 548 2.53 -4.24 -32.67
C PHE A 548 2.82 -3.34 -31.46
N PRO A 549 3.10 -3.91 -30.27
CA PRO A 549 3.75 -3.18 -29.18
C PRO A 549 5.06 -2.56 -29.67
N LEU A 550 5.23 -1.24 -29.60
CA LEU A 550 6.41 -0.56 -30.14
C LEU A 550 7.70 -1.02 -29.44
N SER A 551 7.61 -1.36 -28.15
CA SER A 551 8.68 -1.99 -27.36
C SER A 551 9.14 -3.38 -27.82
N SER A 552 8.42 -3.98 -28.78
CA SER A 552 8.78 -5.27 -29.40
C SER A 552 9.25 -5.14 -30.85
N VAL A 553 9.20 -3.93 -31.44
CA VAL A 553 9.63 -3.67 -32.83
C VAL A 553 11.10 -3.23 -32.83
N VAL A 554 11.93 -3.95 -33.58
CA VAL A 554 13.39 -3.67 -33.68
C VAL A 554 13.69 -2.72 -34.83
N GLU A 555 13.22 -3.06 -36.03
CA GLU A 555 13.33 -2.24 -37.24
C GLU A 555 12.26 -2.66 -38.25
N SER A 556 12.00 -1.84 -39.26
CA SER A 556 11.15 -2.22 -40.41
C SER A 556 11.88 -1.89 -41.71
N LEU A 557 11.70 -2.74 -42.73
CA LEU A 557 12.37 -2.65 -44.01
C LEU A 557 11.54 -3.27 -45.14
N GLN A 558 11.82 -2.90 -46.38
CA GLN A 558 11.37 -3.64 -47.56
C GLN A 558 12.54 -4.52 -48.03
N PRO A 559 12.40 -5.86 -48.05
CA PRO A 559 13.52 -6.75 -48.37
C PRO A 559 13.74 -6.87 -49.87
N LEU A 560 15.00 -7.04 -50.27
CA LEU A 560 15.37 -7.28 -51.67
C LEU A 560 15.12 -8.75 -52.07
N PRO A 561 14.89 -9.05 -53.37
CA PRO A 561 14.67 -10.43 -53.83
C PRO A 561 15.80 -11.43 -53.49
N ASP A 562 17.05 -10.99 -53.30
CA ASP A 562 18.18 -11.87 -52.90
C ASP A 562 18.19 -12.21 -51.40
N GLN A 563 17.50 -11.39 -50.59
CA GLN A 563 17.43 -11.54 -49.14
C GLN A 563 16.42 -12.61 -48.74
N ILE A 564 15.36 -12.80 -49.54
CA ILE A 564 14.33 -13.81 -49.30
C ILE A 564 14.81 -15.17 -49.82
N LYS A 565 14.74 -16.20 -48.97
CA LYS A 565 15.07 -17.59 -49.34
C LYS A 565 14.03 -18.56 -48.78
N ARG A 566 13.78 -19.67 -49.47
CA ARG A 566 13.04 -20.82 -48.92
C ARG A 566 14.02 -21.87 -48.42
N VAL A 567 13.79 -22.40 -47.22
CA VAL A 567 14.71 -23.31 -46.53
C VAL A 567 13.96 -24.55 -46.07
N GLY A 568 13.90 -25.56 -46.94
CA GLY A 568 13.38 -26.89 -46.61
C GLY A 568 11.98 -26.87 -46.00
N GLN A 569 11.84 -27.48 -44.82
CA GLN A 569 10.59 -27.48 -44.04
C GLN A 569 10.42 -26.25 -43.13
N ALA A 570 11.48 -25.48 -42.87
CA ALA A 570 11.46 -24.27 -42.04
C ALA A 570 10.82 -23.04 -42.73
N GLY A 571 10.26 -23.22 -43.93
CA GLY A 571 9.45 -22.21 -44.63
C GLY A 571 10.29 -21.17 -45.39
N THR A 572 9.82 -19.92 -45.36
CA THR A 572 10.51 -18.77 -45.96
C THR A 572 11.29 -18.02 -44.88
N VAL A 573 12.51 -17.59 -45.19
CA VAL A 573 13.35 -16.76 -44.33
C VAL A 573 13.78 -15.50 -45.07
N VAL A 574 14.06 -14.44 -44.32
CA VAL A 574 14.64 -13.20 -44.84
C VAL A 574 16.01 -12.95 -44.20
N ARG A 575 17.00 -12.62 -45.04
CA ARG A 575 18.35 -12.25 -44.63
C ARG A 575 18.39 -10.78 -44.25
N VAL A 576 18.46 -10.48 -42.96
CA VAL A 576 18.61 -9.12 -42.44
C VAL A 576 20.03 -8.95 -41.92
N ARG A 577 20.78 -8.01 -42.50
CA ARG A 577 22.21 -7.81 -42.22
C ARG A 577 22.96 -9.14 -42.47
N ASN A 578 23.41 -9.82 -41.41
CA ASN A 578 24.06 -11.15 -41.46
C ASN A 578 23.23 -12.27 -40.81
N GLU A 579 22.00 -12.00 -40.36
CA GLU A 579 21.11 -12.94 -39.67
C GLU A 579 20.03 -13.46 -40.64
N TYR A 580 19.58 -14.72 -40.48
CA TYR A 580 18.45 -15.29 -41.23
C TYR A 580 17.24 -15.42 -40.29
N LEU A 581 16.20 -14.65 -40.53
CA LEU A 581 14.99 -14.61 -39.70
C LEU A 581 13.84 -15.37 -40.37
N PRO A 582 13.04 -16.16 -39.63
CA PRO A 582 11.78 -16.72 -40.14
C PRO A 582 10.86 -15.60 -40.63
N LEU A 583 10.33 -15.73 -41.85
CA LEU A 583 9.38 -14.78 -42.43
C LEU A 583 7.96 -15.33 -42.29
N VAL A 584 7.11 -14.56 -41.61
CA VAL A 584 5.71 -14.88 -41.30
C VAL A 584 4.82 -13.92 -42.06
N ASP A 585 3.88 -14.42 -42.87
CA ASP A 585 2.83 -13.55 -43.41
C ASP A 585 1.70 -13.37 -42.39
N LEU A 586 1.43 -12.12 -42.02
CA LEU A 586 0.37 -11.77 -41.08
C LEU A 586 -1.03 -12.06 -41.68
N ARG A 587 -1.15 -12.01 -43.00
CA ARG A 587 -2.38 -12.37 -43.76
C ARG A 587 -2.67 -13.87 -43.66
N GLU A 588 -1.67 -14.72 -43.93
CA GLU A 588 -1.79 -16.18 -43.75
C GLU A 588 -2.05 -16.54 -42.27
N TRP A 589 -1.36 -15.89 -41.33
CA TRP A 589 -1.51 -16.16 -39.89
C TRP A 589 -2.93 -15.96 -39.35
N PHE A 590 -3.61 -14.88 -39.77
CA PHE A 590 -5.00 -14.63 -39.39
C PHE A 590 -6.05 -15.17 -40.38
N GLY A 591 -5.62 -15.76 -41.51
CA GLY A 591 -6.51 -16.30 -42.53
C GLY A 591 -7.32 -15.23 -43.30
N LEU A 592 -6.74 -14.04 -43.49
CA LEU A 592 -7.44 -12.87 -44.03
C LEU A 592 -7.68 -12.97 -45.55
N PRO A 593 -8.84 -12.57 -46.06
CA PRO A 593 -9.18 -12.69 -47.48
C PRO A 593 -8.33 -11.77 -48.37
N GLY A 594 -7.82 -12.31 -49.48
CA GLY A 594 -7.05 -11.58 -50.48
C GLY A 594 -5.88 -12.41 -51.03
N GLN A 595 -4.97 -11.76 -51.76
CA GLN A 595 -3.69 -12.35 -52.15
C GLN A 595 -2.56 -11.71 -51.36
N THR A 596 -1.65 -12.53 -50.83
CA THR A 596 -0.38 -12.11 -50.25
C THR A 596 0.48 -11.42 -51.32
N ARG A 597 0.92 -10.18 -51.06
CA ARG A 597 1.91 -9.49 -51.91
C ARG A 597 3.21 -10.29 -51.97
N ALA A 598 3.94 -10.21 -53.08
CA ALA A 598 5.24 -10.84 -53.16
C ALA A 598 6.16 -10.27 -52.07
N SER A 599 6.92 -11.11 -51.37
CA SER A 599 7.60 -10.71 -50.13
C SER A 599 8.64 -9.59 -50.28
N HIS A 600 9.05 -9.24 -51.51
CA HIS A 600 9.95 -8.12 -51.83
C HIS A 600 9.21 -6.81 -52.19
N GLU A 601 7.88 -6.87 -52.37
CA GLU A 601 6.98 -5.74 -52.59
C GLU A 601 6.20 -5.37 -51.31
N ALA A 602 6.29 -6.22 -50.29
CA ALA A 602 5.69 -6.04 -48.98
C ALA A 602 6.67 -5.40 -47.99
N ILE A 603 6.15 -4.76 -46.93
CA ILE A 603 6.97 -4.28 -45.82
C ILE A 603 7.15 -5.43 -44.83
N VAL A 604 8.34 -5.52 -44.24
CA VAL A 604 8.68 -6.49 -43.20
C VAL A 604 9.03 -5.75 -41.91
N VAL A 605 8.30 -6.06 -40.84
CA VAL A 605 8.56 -5.58 -39.48
C VAL A 605 9.32 -6.67 -38.73
N ILE A 606 10.48 -6.33 -38.18
CA ILE A 606 11.26 -7.23 -37.34
C ILE A 606 10.81 -7.05 -35.91
N VAL A 607 10.33 -8.13 -35.31
CA VAL A 607 9.85 -8.14 -33.92
C VAL A 607 10.68 -9.10 -33.08
N GLU A 608 10.94 -8.73 -31.83
CA GLU A 608 11.75 -9.50 -30.89
C GLU A 608 10.96 -9.87 -29.63
N SER A 609 11.16 -11.09 -29.14
CA SER A 609 10.70 -11.52 -27.83
C SER A 609 11.64 -12.57 -27.25
N GLU A 610 11.97 -12.45 -25.96
CA GLU A 610 12.84 -13.41 -25.24
C GLU A 610 14.19 -13.65 -25.94
N GLY A 611 14.77 -12.60 -26.55
CA GLY A 611 16.04 -12.64 -27.28
C GLY A 611 15.97 -13.33 -28.65
N ARG A 612 14.76 -13.62 -29.16
CA ARG A 612 14.52 -14.26 -30.46
C ARG A 612 13.75 -13.30 -31.38
N LYS A 613 14.22 -13.19 -32.63
CA LYS A 613 13.62 -12.33 -33.66
C LYS A 613 12.82 -13.12 -34.67
N VAL A 614 11.72 -12.53 -35.14
CA VAL A 614 10.93 -13.01 -36.28
C VAL A 614 10.62 -11.82 -37.18
N ALA A 615 10.61 -12.06 -38.48
CA ALA A 615 10.22 -11.09 -39.50
C ALA A 615 8.75 -11.30 -39.86
N VAL A 616 7.93 -10.26 -39.74
CA VAL A 616 6.49 -10.31 -40.06
C VAL A 616 6.21 -9.44 -41.28
N GLN A 617 5.66 -10.05 -42.33
CA GLN A 617 5.24 -9.39 -43.56
C GLN A 617 3.87 -8.72 -43.39
N ILE A 618 3.75 -7.49 -43.89
CA ILE A 618 2.57 -6.64 -43.85
C ILE A 618 2.39 -5.90 -45.19
N ASP A 619 1.19 -5.40 -45.48
CA ASP A 619 0.92 -4.68 -46.74
C ASP A 619 1.34 -3.19 -46.65
N GLU A 620 1.15 -2.54 -45.50
CA GLU A 620 1.57 -1.15 -45.28
C GLU A 620 1.83 -0.83 -43.80
N LEU A 621 2.60 0.24 -43.54
CA LEU A 621 2.89 0.73 -42.20
C LEU A 621 2.17 2.08 -41.99
N VAL A 622 1.12 2.07 -41.17
CA VAL A 622 0.18 3.19 -41.02
C VAL A 622 0.76 4.31 -40.15
N GLY A 623 1.52 3.96 -39.11
CA GLY A 623 2.20 4.94 -38.24
C GLY A 623 2.31 4.49 -36.78
N GLN A 624 2.77 5.40 -35.92
CA GLN A 624 2.85 5.20 -34.48
C GLN A 624 1.73 5.98 -33.77
N GLN A 625 1.06 5.36 -32.80
CA GLN A 625 0.03 6.00 -31.97
C GLN A 625 -0.09 5.34 -30.60
N GLN A 626 -0.47 6.11 -29.59
CA GLN A 626 -0.78 5.59 -28.26
C GLN A 626 -2.20 5.03 -28.26
N VAL A 627 -2.39 3.78 -27.83
CA VAL A 627 -3.68 3.08 -27.90
C VAL A 627 -4.11 2.49 -26.56
N VAL A 628 -5.41 2.54 -26.26
CA VAL A 628 -5.98 2.01 -25.01
C VAL A 628 -6.31 0.53 -25.21
N ILE A 629 -5.61 -0.35 -24.48
CA ILE A 629 -5.88 -1.78 -24.48
C ILE A 629 -7.23 -2.04 -23.80
N LYS A 630 -8.23 -2.45 -24.57
CA LYS A 630 -9.45 -3.10 -24.07
C LYS A 630 -9.24 -4.62 -24.07
N SER A 631 -9.54 -5.28 -22.95
CA SER A 631 -9.46 -6.75 -22.87
C SER A 631 -10.56 -7.40 -23.68
N LEU A 632 -10.20 -8.42 -24.47
CA LEU A 632 -11.15 -9.25 -25.22
C LEU A 632 -11.80 -10.33 -24.34
N GLU A 633 -11.19 -10.69 -23.20
CA GLU A 633 -11.53 -11.90 -22.44
C GLU A 633 -12.92 -11.87 -21.78
N ALA A 634 -13.52 -10.68 -21.61
CA ALA A 634 -14.88 -10.54 -21.08
C ALA A 634 -15.96 -11.07 -22.04
N ASN A 635 -15.72 -10.99 -23.36
CA ASN A 635 -16.70 -11.29 -24.41
C ASN A 635 -16.25 -12.40 -25.38
N TYR A 636 -14.95 -12.66 -25.47
CA TYR A 636 -14.35 -13.57 -26.44
C TYR A 636 -13.42 -14.58 -25.77
N ARG A 637 -13.34 -15.80 -26.33
CA ARG A 637 -12.30 -16.76 -25.97
C ARG A 637 -10.94 -16.22 -26.42
N ARG A 638 -9.89 -16.45 -25.62
CA ARG A 638 -8.51 -16.00 -25.89
C ARG A 638 -8.05 -16.41 -27.30
N VAL A 639 -7.87 -15.41 -28.17
CA VAL A 639 -7.42 -15.59 -29.56
C VAL A 639 -5.91 -15.77 -29.60
N ARG A 640 -5.41 -16.74 -30.38
CA ARG A 640 -3.97 -17.02 -30.49
C ARG A 640 -3.27 -15.91 -31.27
N GLY A 641 -2.18 -15.36 -30.71
CA GLY A 641 -1.44 -14.26 -31.33
C GLY A 641 -2.02 -12.87 -31.10
N VAL A 642 -3.02 -12.72 -30.20
CA VAL A 642 -3.64 -11.44 -29.84
C VAL A 642 -3.57 -11.25 -28.33
N SER A 643 -3.10 -10.09 -27.88
CA SER A 643 -2.99 -9.70 -26.47
C SER A 643 -4.17 -8.83 -25.99
N GLY A 644 -4.85 -8.16 -26.91
CA GLY A 644 -6.03 -7.34 -26.64
C GLY A 644 -6.54 -6.66 -27.91
N ALA A 645 -7.42 -5.67 -27.76
CA ALA A 645 -7.87 -4.83 -28.87
C ALA A 645 -7.90 -3.35 -28.47
N THR A 646 -7.97 -2.46 -29.46
CA THR A 646 -8.26 -1.03 -29.29
C THR A 646 -9.33 -0.60 -30.29
N ILE A 647 -9.80 0.64 -30.14
CA ILE A 647 -10.64 1.34 -31.12
C ILE A 647 -9.78 2.45 -31.74
N LEU A 648 -9.75 2.54 -33.07
CA LEU A 648 -9.01 3.54 -33.84
C LEU A 648 -9.79 4.84 -34.01
N GLY A 649 -9.15 5.89 -34.53
CA GLY A 649 -9.78 7.19 -34.82
C GLY A 649 -10.80 7.19 -35.97
N ASP A 650 -11.06 6.06 -36.63
CA ASP A 650 -12.21 5.87 -37.53
C ASP A 650 -13.32 5.01 -36.89
N GLY A 651 -13.17 4.62 -35.62
CA GLY A 651 -14.09 3.76 -34.89
C GLY A 651 -13.94 2.26 -35.19
N ARG A 652 -13.01 1.85 -36.09
CA ARG A 652 -12.72 0.42 -36.31
C ARG A 652 -12.01 -0.19 -35.11
N VAL A 653 -12.31 -1.45 -34.83
CA VAL A 653 -11.60 -2.24 -33.82
C VAL A 653 -10.31 -2.77 -34.45
N SER A 654 -9.19 -2.59 -33.77
CA SER A 654 -7.89 -3.09 -34.20
C SER A 654 -7.32 -4.06 -33.16
N LEU A 655 -6.70 -5.16 -33.63
CA LEU A 655 -6.17 -6.21 -32.77
C LEU A 655 -4.70 -5.93 -32.41
N ILE A 656 -4.41 -6.01 -31.11
CA ILE A 656 -3.06 -5.83 -30.56
C ILE A 656 -2.37 -7.19 -30.49
N LEU A 657 -1.18 -7.30 -31.07
CA LEU A 657 -0.52 -8.57 -31.34
C LEU A 657 0.26 -9.10 -30.14
N ASP A 658 0.08 -10.39 -29.85
CA ASP A 658 0.93 -11.14 -28.91
C ASP A 658 2.19 -11.63 -29.64
N VAL A 659 3.19 -10.75 -29.68
CA VAL A 659 4.49 -11.03 -30.30
C VAL A 659 5.22 -12.18 -29.62
N ALA A 660 5.07 -12.37 -28.30
CA ALA A 660 5.67 -13.49 -27.59
C ALA A 660 5.08 -14.83 -28.06
N ALA A 661 3.76 -14.91 -28.27
CA ALA A 661 3.13 -16.07 -28.86
C ALA A 661 3.57 -16.32 -30.32
N LEU A 662 3.71 -15.26 -31.13
CA LEU A 662 4.15 -15.37 -32.53
C LEU A 662 5.59 -15.88 -32.62
N VAL A 663 6.53 -15.26 -31.89
CA VAL A 663 7.95 -15.64 -31.84
C VAL A 663 8.14 -17.08 -31.33
N ARG A 664 7.37 -17.50 -30.33
CA ARG A 664 7.46 -18.87 -29.79
C ARG A 664 7.00 -19.95 -30.78
N VAL A 665 6.05 -19.66 -31.67
CA VAL A 665 5.60 -20.63 -32.69
C VAL A 665 6.65 -20.81 -33.78
N PHE A 666 7.10 -19.72 -34.40
CA PHE A 666 8.04 -19.83 -35.53
C PHE A 666 9.47 -20.21 -35.11
N SER A 667 9.88 -19.93 -33.86
CA SER A 667 11.14 -20.46 -33.32
C SER A 667 11.08 -21.93 -32.87
N GLN A 668 9.91 -22.58 -32.91
CA GLN A 668 9.79 -24.04 -32.81
C GLN A 668 9.84 -24.69 -34.19
N SER A 669 9.14 -24.13 -35.19
CA SER A 669 9.13 -24.63 -36.58
C SER A 669 10.48 -24.49 -37.32
N ALA A 670 11.44 -23.76 -36.78
CA ALA A 670 12.80 -23.65 -37.31
C ALA A 670 13.82 -24.57 -36.61
N ALA A 671 13.39 -25.36 -35.62
CA ALA A 671 14.23 -26.23 -34.80
C ALA A 671 13.83 -27.73 -34.89
N ALA A 672 12.94 -28.07 -35.82
CA ALA A 672 12.47 -29.41 -36.16
C ALA A 672 12.66 -29.65 -37.67
#